data_AF-A0A5C7QFJ3-F1
#
_entry.id   AF-A0A5C7QFJ3-F1
#
_cell.length_a   1.000
_cell.length_b   1.000
_cell.length_c   1.000
_cell.angle_alpha   90.00
_cell.angle_beta   90.00
_cell.angle_gamma   90.00
#
_symmetry.space_group_name_H-M   'P 1'
#
loop_
_entity.id
_entity.type
_entity.pdbx_description
1 polymer ?
#
loop_
_entity_poly.entity_id
_entity_poly.type
_entity_poly.pdbx_seq_one_letter_code
_entity_poly.pdbx_strand_id
1 'polypeptide(L)'
;MLDDGTVSDGKVDTYTRCVEAICGSADTFFTSVFSAQGKRQLSAYRNGEIKTLLADLLGQEAIRTQGLRAAETARLFKASLGAMRQESAGVDEEALRIANERGRLQGAGERVARRLSERQAAQATLEVVRQQQAQLLAEQDQSRSTEARRSQLQGECVAANQSSVQAIEALKAQDRGEQQRLDRLQQRVAHRTSQERSRWSALQDRRCKYLDALKQAAAVRRAERRLPLAEIVLAARAARVTTWRRQVQCLTECQGAVRTAEQKLAATLREAGQAAIRADDLARRFGLTNAVPCAGTDLQGQCQLLGDAREASTLIPSAQAAMARLAREKASIDAELATLRSQREALSGAPMTLSRVEVKCERARARATRLAQWSAKSTEIAQARAALTEIDQELAVAASPGAADGQPVETTEEHAERHQIGATRQQIANQIEQQSHQLRATLDRLHAALGTMPAAFDVQRLTAAKSAMDQAARAAVAAERTHLDAVRDAEALAGLTLQAAAVATRQARAASRIARVETDLSNWNLFARCMSNDGLIALAIDDAGPALSGLANDLLLACYGTRFTVSILTLVETGKGDQKEGFDIVVHDGESGESKSVGLMSGGERVFVNECLIRAVALYLAQHTGRQYDTLFSDEADGPLDPERKRMFMAMKREVLKLGGYAREFFVSQTPELTAMADAVIDLEVFAAARDSVVAA
;
A
#
# COMPACT_ATOMS: atom_id res chain seq x y z
N MET A 1 5.24 -54.77 22.32
CA MET A 1 6.04 -53.92 21.42
C MET A 1 5.22 -53.75 20.17
N LEU A 2 4.99 -52.51 19.73
CA LEU A 2 4.21 -52.23 18.53
C LEU A 2 5.05 -52.53 17.27
N ASP A 3 4.39 -52.67 16.12
CA ASP A 3 5.04 -52.95 14.82
C ASP A 3 6.05 -51.86 14.40
N ASP A 4 5.91 -50.65 14.95
CA ASP A 4 6.84 -49.52 14.78
C ASP A 4 8.02 -49.52 15.78
N GLY A 5 8.13 -50.57 16.61
CA GLY A 5 9.17 -50.72 17.63
C GLY A 5 8.92 -49.95 18.92
N THR A 6 7.77 -49.27 19.06
CA THR A 6 7.43 -48.54 20.28
C THR A 6 7.20 -49.51 21.45
N VAL A 7 7.83 -49.22 22.58
CA VAL A 7 7.65 -49.91 23.87
C VAL A 7 7.02 -48.91 24.85
N SER A 8 6.15 -49.37 25.74
CA SER A 8 5.53 -48.51 26.75
C SER A 8 6.61 -47.82 27.58
N ASP A 9 6.70 -46.48 27.45
CA ASP A 9 7.70 -45.63 28.10
C ASP A 9 7.20 -45.03 29.43
N GLY A 10 6.11 -45.58 29.98
CA GLY A 10 5.45 -45.09 31.19
C GLY A 10 4.52 -43.88 30.98
N LYS A 11 4.45 -43.30 29.77
CA LYS A 11 3.45 -42.28 29.44
C LYS A 11 2.12 -42.92 29.09
N VAL A 12 1.05 -42.24 29.49
CA VAL A 12 -0.33 -42.67 29.25
C VAL A 12 -0.59 -42.89 27.76
N ASP A 13 -0.19 -41.97 26.89
CA ASP A 13 -0.43 -42.08 25.45
C ASP A 13 0.24 -43.32 24.82
N THR A 14 1.48 -43.61 25.22
CA THR A 14 2.24 -44.76 24.72
C THR A 14 1.67 -46.07 25.27
N TYR A 15 1.23 -46.08 26.53
CA TYR A 15 0.55 -47.22 27.15
C TYR A 15 -0.78 -47.51 26.46
N THR A 16 -1.61 -46.49 26.25
CA THR A 16 -2.90 -46.61 25.54
C THR A 16 -2.70 -47.19 24.14
N ARG A 17 -1.75 -46.68 23.36
CA ARG A 17 -1.43 -47.24 22.03
C ARG A 17 -1.00 -48.71 22.09
N CYS A 18 -0.23 -49.09 23.11
CA CYS A 18 0.19 -50.49 23.31
C CYS A 18 -1.01 -51.38 23.66
N VAL A 19 -1.93 -50.91 24.50
CA VAL A 19 -3.15 -51.64 24.88
C VAL A 19 -4.12 -51.75 23.70
N GLU A 20 -4.33 -50.68 22.94
CA GLU A 20 -5.22 -50.67 21.77
C GLU A 20 -4.72 -51.57 20.63
N ALA A 21 -3.40 -51.73 20.48
CA ALA A 21 -2.86 -52.69 19.53
C ALA A 21 -3.22 -54.14 19.90
N ILE A 22 -3.24 -54.46 21.20
CA ILE A 22 -3.56 -55.80 21.72
C ILE A 22 -5.08 -56.03 21.71
N CYS A 23 -5.85 -55.12 22.30
CA CYS A 23 -7.28 -55.30 22.59
C CYS A 23 -8.23 -54.63 21.57
N GLY A 24 -7.70 -53.90 20.58
CA GLY A 24 -8.52 -52.98 19.77
C GLY A 24 -8.91 -51.71 20.53
N SER A 25 -9.70 -50.84 19.90
CA SER A 25 -10.20 -49.64 20.59
C SER A 25 -11.07 -50.03 21.78
N ALA A 26 -11.07 -49.22 22.84
CA ALA A 26 -11.87 -49.48 24.04
C ALA A 26 -13.35 -49.68 23.69
N ASP A 27 -13.89 -48.85 22.80
CA ASP A 27 -15.28 -48.96 22.34
C ASP A 27 -15.55 -50.29 21.63
N THR A 28 -14.61 -50.76 20.79
CA THR A 28 -14.72 -52.07 20.13
C THR A 28 -14.67 -53.19 21.15
N PHE A 29 -13.74 -53.15 22.09
CA PHE A 29 -13.54 -54.17 23.10
C PHE A 29 -14.77 -54.32 24.03
N PHE A 30 -15.29 -53.19 24.53
CA PHE A 30 -16.48 -53.15 25.40
C PHE A 30 -17.80 -53.31 24.65
N THR A 31 -17.79 -53.24 23.32
CA THR A 31 -18.96 -53.59 22.52
C THR A 31 -18.96 -55.08 22.18
N SER A 32 -17.81 -55.69 21.92
CA SER A 32 -17.72 -57.05 21.34
C SER A 32 -17.26 -58.16 22.30
N VAL A 33 -16.15 -57.97 23.03
CA VAL A 33 -15.51 -58.99 23.88
C VAL A 33 -16.02 -58.94 25.32
N PHE A 34 -16.21 -57.73 25.84
CA PHE A 34 -16.70 -57.47 27.18
C PHE A 34 -18.04 -56.73 27.11
N SER A 35 -19.14 -57.46 27.22
CA SER A 35 -20.48 -56.87 27.17
C SER A 35 -20.93 -56.40 28.57
N ALA A 36 -20.75 -55.12 28.86
CA ALA A 36 -21.19 -54.51 30.13
C ALA A 36 -22.72 -54.24 30.18
N GLN A 37 -23.27 -54.17 31.40
CA GLN A 37 -24.67 -53.80 31.64
C GLN A 37 -24.96 -52.37 31.13
N GLY A 38 -26.11 -52.17 30.48
CA GLY A 38 -26.56 -50.84 30.03
C GLY A 38 -25.86 -50.30 28.78
N LYS A 39 -25.16 -51.15 28.01
CA LYS A 39 -24.50 -50.76 26.76
C LYS A 39 -25.46 -50.09 25.77
N ARG A 40 -24.94 -49.09 25.02
CA ARG A 40 -25.70 -48.39 23.98
C ARG A 40 -26.03 -49.35 22.84
N GLN A 41 -27.31 -49.51 22.53
CA GLN A 41 -27.79 -50.38 21.45
C GLN A 41 -27.33 -49.85 20.08
N LEU A 42 -27.02 -50.73 19.13
CA LEU A 42 -26.56 -50.36 17.77
C LEU A 42 -27.60 -49.48 17.07
N SER A 43 -28.88 -49.72 17.32
CA SER A 43 -30.01 -48.93 16.80
C SER A 43 -30.11 -47.52 17.39
N ALA A 44 -29.38 -47.19 18.47
CA ALA A 44 -29.41 -45.89 19.13
C ALA A 44 -28.29 -44.93 18.67
N TYR A 45 -27.38 -45.40 17.83
CA TYR A 45 -26.32 -44.57 17.23
C TYR A 45 -26.84 -43.81 16.01
N ARG A 46 -26.35 -42.58 15.79
CA ARG A 46 -26.68 -41.83 14.56
C ARG A 46 -25.89 -42.40 13.39
N ASN A 47 -26.38 -42.28 12.15
CA ASN A 47 -25.70 -42.85 10.96
C ASN A 47 -24.19 -42.51 10.87
N GLY A 48 -23.79 -41.28 11.20
CA GLY A 48 -22.37 -40.90 11.22
C GLY A 48 -21.56 -41.55 12.35
N GLU A 49 -22.18 -41.77 13.52
CA GLU A 49 -21.59 -42.48 14.65
C GLU A 49 -21.47 -43.98 14.36
N ILE A 50 -22.49 -44.58 13.73
CA ILE A 50 -22.47 -46.00 13.32
C ILE A 50 -21.40 -46.25 12.27
N LYS A 51 -21.30 -45.42 11.22
CA LYS A 51 -20.25 -45.57 10.21
C LYS A 51 -18.86 -45.44 10.83
N THR A 52 -18.68 -44.56 11.82
CA THR A 52 -17.42 -44.39 12.54
C THR A 52 -17.12 -45.63 13.37
N LEU A 53 -18.08 -46.11 14.17
CA LEU A 53 -17.97 -47.33 14.97
C LEU A 53 -17.67 -48.54 14.07
N LEU A 54 -18.40 -48.75 12.98
CA LEU A 54 -18.18 -49.85 12.04
C LEU A 54 -16.84 -49.74 11.33
N ALA A 55 -16.39 -48.54 10.96
CA ALA A 55 -15.05 -48.35 10.41
C ALA A 55 -13.96 -48.72 11.42
N ASP A 56 -14.15 -48.39 12.69
CA ASP A 56 -13.23 -48.72 13.78
C ASP A 56 -13.23 -50.23 14.04
N LEU A 57 -14.42 -50.85 14.06
CA LEU A 57 -14.60 -52.30 14.15
C LEU A 57 -13.89 -52.99 12.98
N LEU A 58 -14.14 -52.58 11.73
CA LEU A 58 -13.52 -53.14 10.52
C LEU A 58 -12.02 -52.84 10.39
N GLY A 59 -11.39 -52.17 11.37
CA GLY A 59 -9.95 -51.88 11.37
C GLY A 59 -9.51 -50.85 10.33
N GLN A 60 -10.41 -49.98 9.87
CA GLN A 60 -10.18 -49.03 8.77
C GLN A 60 -9.52 -47.70 9.21
N GLU A 61 -8.97 -47.65 10.43
CA GLU A 61 -8.34 -46.44 10.97
C GLU A 61 -7.11 -46.00 10.14
N ALA A 62 -6.41 -46.96 9.51
CA ALA A 62 -5.31 -46.65 8.59
C ALA A 62 -5.80 -45.86 7.36
N ILE A 63 -6.95 -46.23 6.78
CA ILE A 63 -7.56 -45.53 5.64
C ILE A 63 -7.94 -44.10 6.07
N ARG A 64 -8.60 -43.96 7.22
CA ARG A 64 -8.99 -42.66 7.78
C ARG A 64 -7.78 -41.76 8.03
N THR A 65 -6.72 -42.30 8.62
CA THR A 65 -5.47 -41.58 8.88
C THR A 65 -4.82 -41.08 7.57
N GLN A 66 -4.81 -41.90 6.51
CA GLN A 66 -4.32 -41.46 5.20
C GLN A 66 -5.20 -40.36 4.60
N GLY A 67 -6.53 -40.43 4.78
CA GLY A 67 -7.46 -39.38 4.39
C GLY A 67 -7.19 -38.04 5.08
N LEU A 68 -6.92 -38.07 6.40
CA LEU A 68 -6.55 -36.86 7.16
C LEU A 68 -5.23 -36.25 6.68
N ARG A 69 -4.20 -37.08 6.45
CA ARG A 69 -2.91 -36.63 5.89
C ARG A 69 -3.06 -36.02 4.49
N ALA A 70 -3.91 -36.62 3.65
CA ALA A 70 -4.23 -36.11 2.34
C ALA A 70 -4.95 -34.76 2.40
N ALA A 71 -5.92 -34.61 3.32
CA ALA A 71 -6.62 -33.34 3.52
C ALA A 71 -5.69 -32.23 4.04
N GLU A 72 -4.77 -32.56 4.94
CA GLU A 72 -3.74 -31.62 5.40
C GLU A 72 -2.81 -31.21 4.25
N THR A 73 -2.37 -32.16 3.44
CA THR A 73 -1.55 -31.91 2.25
C THR A 73 -2.26 -30.98 1.27
N ALA A 74 -3.55 -31.25 0.97
CA ALA A 74 -4.39 -30.37 0.16
C ALA A 74 -4.50 -28.96 0.75
N ARG A 75 -4.62 -28.83 2.08
CA ARG A 75 -4.66 -27.53 2.76
C ARG A 75 -3.36 -26.74 2.55
N LEU A 76 -2.21 -27.39 2.65
CA LEU A 76 -0.90 -26.78 2.42
C LEU A 76 -0.73 -26.36 0.95
N PHE A 77 -1.13 -27.21 0.00
CA PHE A 77 -1.14 -26.85 -1.42
C PHE A 77 -2.04 -25.64 -1.69
N LYS A 78 -3.25 -25.59 -1.12
CA LYS A 78 -4.17 -24.45 -1.24
C LYS A 78 -3.57 -23.15 -0.72
N ALA A 79 -2.88 -23.19 0.42
CA ALA A 79 -2.18 -22.03 0.97
C ALA A 79 -1.03 -21.57 0.04
N SER A 80 -0.22 -22.50 -0.45
CA SER A 80 0.88 -22.21 -1.38
C SER A 80 0.39 -21.63 -2.71
N LEU A 81 -0.74 -22.13 -3.23
CA LEU A 81 -1.37 -21.65 -4.46
C LEU A 81 -1.82 -20.19 -4.33
N GLY A 82 -2.32 -19.79 -3.16
CA GLY A 82 -2.66 -18.39 -2.87
C GLY A 82 -1.44 -17.47 -2.99
N ALA A 83 -0.31 -17.85 -2.40
CA ALA A 83 0.95 -17.11 -2.51
C ALA A 83 1.48 -17.06 -3.96
N MET A 84 1.46 -18.19 -4.68
CA MET A 84 1.91 -18.23 -6.08
C MET A 84 1.03 -17.36 -7.01
N ARG A 85 -0.29 -17.32 -6.79
CA ARG A 85 -1.19 -16.45 -7.56
C ARG A 85 -0.91 -14.97 -7.30
N GLN A 86 -0.59 -14.61 -6.05
CA GLN A 86 -0.19 -13.24 -5.71
C GLN A 86 1.15 -12.86 -6.36
N GLU A 87 2.14 -13.76 -6.37
CA GLU A 87 3.40 -13.55 -7.10
C GLU A 87 3.16 -13.36 -8.60
N SER A 88 2.31 -14.20 -9.22
CA SER A 88 1.96 -14.09 -10.64
C SER A 88 1.31 -12.74 -10.96
N ALA A 89 0.38 -12.27 -10.13
CA ALA A 89 -0.24 -10.96 -10.30
C ALA A 89 0.78 -9.82 -10.29
N GLY A 90 1.79 -9.89 -9.41
CA GLY A 90 2.89 -8.91 -9.39
C GLY A 90 3.74 -8.94 -10.68
N VAL A 91 3.99 -10.12 -11.25
CA VAL A 91 4.68 -10.26 -12.54
C VAL A 91 3.81 -9.74 -13.69
N ASP A 92 2.50 -9.93 -13.63
CA ASP A 92 1.55 -9.42 -14.64
C ASP A 92 1.47 -7.88 -14.61
N GLU A 93 1.50 -7.26 -13.43
CA GLU A 93 1.61 -5.80 -13.28
C GLU A 93 2.94 -5.25 -13.83
N GLU A 94 4.05 -5.95 -13.58
CA GLU A 94 5.36 -5.62 -14.14
C GLU A 94 5.34 -5.70 -15.68
N ALA A 95 4.75 -6.75 -16.24
CA ALA A 95 4.58 -6.94 -17.67
C ALA A 95 3.77 -5.80 -18.31
N LEU A 96 2.65 -5.41 -17.67
CA LEU A 96 1.76 -4.37 -18.16
C LEU A 96 2.44 -2.99 -18.11
N ARG A 97 3.24 -2.71 -17.08
CA ARG A 97 4.05 -1.49 -17.00
C ARG A 97 5.07 -1.41 -18.13
N ILE A 98 5.83 -2.48 -18.35
CA ILE A 98 6.83 -2.55 -19.44
C ILE A 98 6.15 -2.42 -20.80
N ALA A 99 5.00 -3.06 -21.01
CA ALA A 99 4.23 -2.95 -22.25
C ALA A 99 3.79 -1.51 -22.53
N ASN A 100 3.28 -0.79 -21.52
CA ASN A 100 2.89 0.61 -21.64
C ASN A 100 4.07 1.52 -21.99
N GLU A 101 5.22 1.33 -21.34
CA GLU A 101 6.44 2.10 -21.63
C GLU A 101 6.97 1.82 -23.05
N ARG A 102 6.94 0.57 -23.50
CA ARG A 102 7.27 0.21 -24.89
C ARG A 102 6.31 0.85 -25.89
N GLY A 103 5.02 0.87 -25.58
CA GLY A 103 4.01 1.54 -26.41
C GLY A 103 4.28 3.04 -26.58
N ARG A 104 4.70 3.73 -25.52
CA ARG A 104 5.08 5.15 -25.58
C ARG A 104 6.29 5.42 -26.47
N LEU A 105 7.24 4.49 -26.52
CA LEU A 105 8.47 4.61 -27.31
C LEU A 105 8.35 4.02 -28.72
N GLN A 106 7.18 3.49 -29.10
CA GLN A 106 6.95 2.92 -30.43
C GLN A 106 7.35 3.90 -31.54
N GLY A 107 8.03 3.40 -32.58
CA GLY A 107 8.56 4.22 -33.68
C GLY A 107 9.85 4.99 -33.35
N ALA A 108 10.50 4.73 -32.21
CA ALA A 108 11.78 5.38 -31.87
C ALA A 108 12.85 5.20 -32.94
N GLY A 109 12.97 4.00 -33.53
CA GLY A 109 13.93 3.72 -34.62
C GLY A 109 13.70 4.60 -35.86
N GLU A 110 12.44 4.78 -36.28
CA GLU A 110 12.10 5.66 -37.40
C GLU A 110 12.40 7.13 -37.08
N ARG A 111 12.16 7.56 -35.83
CA ARG A 111 12.53 8.90 -35.37
C ARG A 111 14.04 9.12 -35.42
N VAL A 112 14.86 8.13 -35.05
CA VAL A 112 16.33 8.22 -35.14
C VAL A 112 16.76 8.49 -36.58
N ALA A 113 16.26 7.70 -37.54
CA ALA A 113 16.59 7.87 -38.95
C ALA A 113 16.19 9.26 -39.47
N ARG A 114 14.98 9.72 -39.14
CA ARG A 114 14.50 11.05 -39.51
C ARG A 114 15.35 12.17 -38.90
N ARG A 115 15.63 12.11 -37.59
CA ARG A 115 16.44 13.14 -36.91
C ARG A 115 17.89 13.14 -37.38
N LEU A 116 18.43 11.98 -37.77
CA LEU A 116 19.75 11.89 -38.38
C LEU A 116 19.81 12.66 -39.72
N SER A 117 18.78 12.53 -40.55
CA SER A 117 18.67 13.28 -41.81
C SER A 117 18.56 14.80 -41.57
N GLU A 118 17.73 15.21 -40.63
CA GLU A 118 17.58 16.64 -40.24
C GLU A 118 18.92 17.21 -39.69
N ARG A 119 19.66 16.43 -38.89
CA ARG A 119 21.00 16.76 -38.37
C ARG A 119 22.00 16.98 -39.50
N GLN A 120 22.05 16.06 -40.48
CA GLN A 120 22.94 16.18 -41.65
C GLN A 120 22.60 17.42 -42.49
N ALA A 121 21.31 17.70 -42.72
CA ALA A 121 20.87 18.89 -43.46
C ALA A 121 21.25 20.21 -42.74
N ALA A 122 21.11 20.26 -41.41
CA ALA A 122 21.50 21.43 -40.62
C ALA A 122 23.03 21.63 -40.62
N GLN A 123 23.82 20.56 -40.56
CA GLN A 123 25.28 20.63 -40.68
C GLN A 123 25.73 21.14 -42.05
N ALA A 124 25.15 20.61 -43.14
CA ALA A 124 25.43 21.10 -44.49
C ALA A 124 25.08 22.59 -44.66
N THR A 125 23.96 23.05 -44.07
CA THR A 125 23.58 24.46 -44.10
C THR A 125 24.58 25.34 -43.35
N LEU A 126 25.07 24.90 -42.18
CA LEU A 126 26.10 25.61 -41.43
C LEU A 126 27.41 25.72 -42.22
N GLU A 127 27.83 24.67 -42.92
CA GLU A 127 29.02 24.68 -43.76
C GLU A 127 28.91 25.70 -44.91
N VAL A 128 27.75 25.75 -45.59
CA VAL A 128 27.49 26.72 -46.66
C VAL A 128 27.56 28.16 -46.14
N VAL A 129 26.89 28.46 -45.02
CA VAL A 129 26.90 29.82 -44.46
C VAL A 129 28.28 30.21 -43.94
N ARG A 130 29.05 29.26 -43.40
CA ARG A 130 30.44 29.47 -42.97
C ARG A 130 31.35 29.82 -44.16
N GLN A 131 31.17 29.14 -45.30
CA GLN A 131 31.89 29.48 -46.53
C GLN A 131 31.54 30.88 -47.04
N GLN A 132 30.26 31.26 -47.03
CA GLN A 132 29.80 32.60 -47.44
C GLN A 132 30.36 33.70 -46.54
N GLN A 133 30.43 33.49 -45.23
CA GLN A 133 31.06 34.46 -44.31
C GLN A 133 32.56 34.60 -44.57
N ALA A 134 33.27 33.50 -44.83
CA ALA A 134 34.69 33.54 -45.17
C ALA A 134 34.95 34.29 -46.48
N GLN A 135 34.09 34.12 -47.49
CA GLN A 135 34.14 34.88 -48.74
C GLN A 135 33.95 36.39 -48.51
N LEU A 136 32.95 36.79 -47.72
CA LEU A 136 32.70 38.21 -47.40
C LEU A 136 33.83 38.85 -46.58
N LEU A 137 34.49 38.09 -45.69
CA LEU A 137 35.68 38.55 -44.98
C LEU A 137 36.87 38.75 -45.92
N ALA A 138 37.06 37.86 -46.91
CA ALA A 138 38.08 38.03 -47.93
C ALA A 138 37.80 39.23 -48.84
N GLU A 139 36.54 39.48 -49.21
CA GLU A 139 36.12 40.69 -49.95
C GLU A 139 36.42 41.97 -49.16
N GLN A 140 36.17 41.98 -47.84
CA GLN A 140 36.51 43.10 -46.96
C GLN A 140 38.03 43.35 -46.93
N ASP A 141 38.84 42.30 -46.85
CA ASP A 141 40.29 42.44 -46.83
C ASP A 141 40.85 42.93 -48.18
N GLN A 142 40.20 42.58 -49.30
CA GLN A 142 40.54 43.11 -50.63
C GLN A 142 40.15 44.59 -50.79
N SER A 143 39.07 45.07 -50.16
CA SER A 143 38.65 46.48 -50.24
C SER A 143 39.49 47.42 -49.36
N ARG A 144 40.20 46.91 -48.34
CA ARG A 144 40.98 47.72 -47.38
C ARG A 144 41.98 48.67 -48.03
N SER A 145 42.69 48.26 -49.08
CA SER A 145 43.69 49.12 -49.75
C SER A 145 43.04 50.28 -50.52
N THR A 146 41.87 50.04 -51.13
CA THR A 146 41.09 51.07 -51.83
C THR A 146 40.41 52.02 -50.85
N GLU A 147 39.98 51.52 -49.68
CA GLU A 147 39.47 52.34 -48.57
C GLU A 147 40.57 53.20 -47.91
N ALA A 148 41.79 52.67 -47.76
CA ALA A 148 42.94 53.43 -47.28
C ALA A 148 43.38 54.51 -48.29
N ARG A 149 43.32 54.24 -49.60
CA ARG A 149 43.58 55.26 -50.62
C ARG A 149 42.48 56.33 -50.67
N ARG A 150 41.22 55.95 -50.44
CA ARG A 150 40.09 56.88 -50.28
C ARG A 150 40.26 57.79 -49.07
N SER A 151 40.72 57.27 -47.93
CA SER A 151 41.00 58.09 -46.75
C SER A 151 42.22 59.00 -46.93
N GLN A 152 43.24 58.56 -47.68
CA GLN A 152 44.40 59.39 -48.04
C GLN A 152 44.03 60.57 -48.95
N LEU A 153 43.26 60.34 -50.02
CA LEU A 153 42.80 61.41 -50.92
C LEU A 153 41.84 62.39 -50.21
N GLN A 154 41.02 61.88 -49.30
CA GLN A 154 40.22 62.73 -48.40
C GLN A 154 41.12 63.56 -47.45
N GLY A 155 42.23 62.99 -46.97
CA GLY A 155 43.25 63.70 -46.19
C GLY A 155 43.98 64.79 -46.99
N GLU A 156 44.27 64.55 -48.28
CA GLU A 156 44.86 65.53 -49.20
C GLU A 156 43.88 66.68 -49.52
N CYS A 157 42.57 66.39 -49.67
CA CYS A 157 41.53 67.42 -49.73
C CYS A 157 41.50 68.29 -48.47
N VAL A 158 41.63 67.67 -47.29
CA VAL A 158 41.67 68.38 -46.01
C VAL A 158 42.94 69.23 -45.88
N ALA A 159 44.10 68.74 -46.35
CA ALA A 159 45.37 69.48 -46.30
C ALA A 159 45.43 70.67 -47.29
N ALA A 160 44.92 70.51 -48.52
CA ALA A 160 44.80 71.60 -49.50
C ALA A 160 43.81 72.68 -49.01
N ASN A 161 42.71 72.26 -48.37
CA ASN A 161 41.79 73.15 -47.69
C ASN A 161 42.49 73.85 -46.51
N GLN A 162 43.28 73.16 -45.69
CA GLN A 162 44.03 73.73 -44.55
C GLN A 162 45.08 74.78 -44.97
N SER A 163 45.82 74.58 -46.06
CA SER A 163 46.81 75.56 -46.54
C SER A 163 46.19 76.85 -47.09
N SER A 164 45.10 76.73 -47.85
CA SER A 164 44.33 77.92 -48.28
C SER A 164 43.59 78.56 -47.10
N VAL A 165 43.09 77.74 -46.17
CA VAL A 165 42.58 78.20 -44.89
C VAL A 165 43.66 78.97 -44.14
N GLN A 166 44.94 78.57 -44.12
CA GLN A 166 46.05 79.30 -43.48
C GLN A 166 46.36 80.67 -44.12
N ALA A 167 46.31 80.81 -45.45
CA ALA A 167 46.50 82.08 -46.16
C ALA A 167 45.29 83.02 -45.99
N ILE A 168 44.09 82.45 -46.12
CA ILE A 168 42.84 83.12 -45.75
C ILE A 168 42.81 83.39 -44.24
N GLU A 169 43.49 82.62 -43.40
CA GLU A 169 43.61 82.78 -41.96
C GLU A 169 44.63 83.84 -41.58
N ALA A 170 45.62 84.16 -42.39
CA ALA A 170 46.50 85.31 -42.17
C ALA A 170 45.76 86.62 -42.46
N LEU A 171 44.99 86.67 -43.56
CA LEU A 171 44.09 87.78 -43.88
C LEU A 171 42.91 87.85 -42.90
N LYS A 172 42.32 86.70 -42.55
CA LYS A 172 41.42 86.56 -41.42
C LYS A 172 42.15 86.66 -40.09
N ALA A 173 43.47 86.78 -39.95
CA ALA A 173 44.14 87.02 -38.66
C ALA A 173 44.20 88.52 -38.40
N GLN A 174 44.33 89.30 -39.47
CA GLN A 174 44.03 90.72 -39.49
C GLN A 174 42.52 90.98 -39.27
N ASP A 175 41.62 90.27 -39.98
CA ASP A 175 40.17 90.35 -39.70
C ASP A 175 39.86 89.82 -38.32
N ARG A 176 40.52 88.75 -37.84
CA ARG A 176 40.44 88.22 -36.47
C ARG A 176 41.13 89.11 -35.46
N GLY A 177 41.98 90.07 -35.82
CA GLY A 177 42.50 91.06 -34.87
C GLY A 177 41.41 92.06 -34.51
N GLU A 178 40.74 92.58 -35.53
CA GLU A 178 39.59 93.48 -35.41
C GLU A 178 38.33 92.72 -34.93
N GLN A 179 38.12 91.49 -35.40
CA GLN A 179 37.06 90.60 -34.96
C GLN A 179 37.37 89.98 -33.59
N GLN A 180 38.62 89.83 -33.12
CA GLN A 180 38.91 89.51 -31.71
C GLN A 180 38.70 90.73 -30.82
N ARG A 181 38.84 91.93 -31.34
CA ARG A 181 38.46 93.15 -30.63
C ARG A 181 36.93 93.24 -30.49
N LEU A 182 36.20 92.88 -31.56
CA LEU A 182 34.74 92.72 -31.54
C LEU A 182 34.29 91.53 -30.70
N ASP A 183 35.00 90.41 -30.80
CA ASP A 183 34.71 89.15 -30.12
C ASP A 183 35.15 89.24 -28.66
N ARG A 184 36.14 90.04 -28.24
CA ARG A 184 36.43 90.25 -26.81
C ARG A 184 35.34 91.08 -26.16
N LEU A 185 34.81 92.06 -26.88
CA LEU A 185 33.61 92.81 -26.47
C LEU A 185 32.39 91.87 -26.42
N GLN A 186 32.15 91.09 -27.47
CA GLN A 186 31.04 90.13 -27.55
C GLN A 186 31.22 88.90 -26.65
N GLN A 187 32.44 88.45 -26.35
CA GLN A 187 32.77 87.35 -25.44
C GLN A 187 32.70 87.83 -24.00
N ARG A 188 33.03 89.07 -23.65
CA ARG A 188 32.74 89.60 -22.31
C ARG A 188 31.24 89.61 -22.05
N VAL A 189 30.44 90.03 -23.04
CA VAL A 189 28.98 90.00 -22.98
C VAL A 189 28.45 88.55 -22.99
N ALA A 190 28.91 87.69 -23.88
CA ALA A 190 28.45 86.31 -24.04
C ALA A 190 28.99 85.33 -22.97
N HIS A 191 30.15 85.59 -22.37
CA HIS A 191 30.71 84.80 -21.27
C HIS A 191 29.91 85.03 -19.98
N ARG A 192 29.51 86.28 -19.71
CA ARG A 192 28.53 86.61 -18.67
C ARG A 192 27.21 85.85 -18.92
N THR A 193 26.66 85.95 -20.13
CA THR A 193 25.36 85.32 -20.46
C THR A 193 25.40 83.78 -20.56
N SER A 194 26.53 83.18 -20.93
CA SER A 194 26.68 81.71 -21.05
C SER A 194 27.04 81.02 -19.73
N GLN A 195 27.78 81.66 -18.83
CA GLN A 195 28.00 81.17 -17.46
C GLN A 195 26.68 81.14 -16.67
N GLU A 196 25.84 82.18 -16.82
CA GLU A 196 24.51 82.22 -16.20
C GLU A 196 23.59 81.11 -16.76
N ARG A 197 23.58 80.89 -18.09
CA ARG A 197 22.79 79.82 -18.73
C ARG A 197 23.25 78.40 -18.38
N SER A 198 24.56 78.16 -18.28
CA SER A 198 25.12 76.84 -17.95
C SER A 198 24.87 76.46 -16.49
N ARG A 199 24.99 77.43 -15.57
CA ARG A 199 24.62 77.24 -14.15
C ARG A 199 23.12 76.95 -14.00
N TRP A 200 22.27 77.64 -14.76
CA TRP A 200 20.82 77.41 -14.77
C TRP A 200 20.46 76.02 -15.31
N SER A 201 21.05 75.58 -16.44
CA SER A 201 20.80 74.25 -17.03
C SER A 201 21.21 73.10 -16.10
N ALA A 202 22.37 73.21 -15.42
CA ALA A 202 22.83 72.18 -14.49
C ALA A 202 21.94 72.06 -13.23
N LEU A 203 21.40 73.18 -12.75
CA LEU A 203 20.41 73.21 -11.68
C LEU A 203 19.06 72.61 -12.13
N GLN A 204 18.64 72.88 -13.38
CA GLN A 204 17.44 72.31 -14.00
C GLN A 204 17.51 70.77 -14.13
N ASP A 205 18.66 70.23 -14.55
CA ASP A 205 18.85 68.78 -14.69
C ASP A 205 18.87 68.04 -13.35
N ARG A 206 19.45 68.65 -12.30
CA ARG A 206 19.41 68.12 -10.93
C ARG A 206 17.98 68.18 -10.37
N ARG A 207 17.22 69.23 -10.67
CA ARG A 207 15.80 69.37 -10.31
C ARG A 207 14.94 68.25 -10.92
N CYS A 208 15.12 67.92 -12.20
CA CYS A 208 14.40 66.81 -12.86
C CYS A 208 14.65 65.45 -12.18
N LYS A 209 15.89 65.14 -11.81
CA LYS A 209 16.25 63.87 -11.12
C LYS A 209 15.55 63.72 -9.77
N TYR A 210 15.46 64.78 -8.97
CA TYR A 210 14.75 64.73 -7.68
C TYR A 210 13.23 64.70 -7.86
N LEU A 211 12.68 65.36 -8.89
CA LEU A 211 11.25 65.25 -9.24
C LEU A 211 10.87 63.83 -9.66
N ASP A 212 11.75 63.11 -10.36
CA ASP A 212 11.52 61.71 -10.73
C ASP A 212 11.49 60.77 -9.52
N ALA A 213 12.36 60.95 -8.54
CA ALA A 213 12.32 60.21 -7.27
C ALA A 213 11.01 60.48 -6.50
N LEU A 214 10.52 61.72 -6.53
CA LEU A 214 9.27 62.13 -5.86
C LEU A 214 8.00 61.53 -6.49
N LYS A 215 8.03 61.00 -7.72
CA LYS A 215 6.90 60.25 -8.31
C LYS A 215 6.49 59.04 -7.46
N GLN A 216 7.42 58.46 -6.69
CA GLN A 216 7.15 57.31 -5.80
C GLN A 216 6.60 57.71 -4.42
N ALA A 217 6.56 59.01 -4.09
CA ALA A 217 6.24 59.51 -2.75
C ALA A 217 4.80 59.17 -2.27
N ALA A 218 3.84 59.05 -3.19
CA ALA A 218 2.47 58.64 -2.84
C ALA A 218 2.40 57.16 -2.42
N ALA A 219 3.18 56.29 -3.07
CA ALA A 219 3.25 54.87 -2.75
C ALA A 219 3.95 54.62 -1.41
N VAL A 220 5.06 55.33 -1.15
CA VAL A 220 5.80 55.28 0.12
C VAL A 220 4.93 55.74 1.30
N ARG A 221 4.27 56.90 1.20
CA ARG A 221 3.35 57.39 2.27
C ARG A 221 2.18 56.45 2.53
N ARG A 222 1.62 55.85 1.47
CA ARG A 222 0.56 54.84 1.61
C ARG A 222 1.10 53.59 2.32
N ALA A 223 2.35 53.21 2.06
CA ALA A 223 3.00 52.08 2.70
C ALA A 223 3.25 52.33 4.19
N GLU A 224 3.81 53.49 4.55
CA GLU A 224 4.01 53.90 5.96
C GLU A 224 2.71 53.86 6.77
N ARG A 225 1.62 54.42 6.23
CA ARG A 225 0.32 54.41 6.92
C ARG A 225 -0.29 53.02 7.05
N ARG A 226 -0.04 52.12 6.11
CA ARG A 226 -0.67 50.78 6.06
C ARG A 226 0.17 49.68 6.69
N LEU A 227 1.47 49.90 6.89
CA LEU A 227 2.38 48.93 7.47
C LEU A 227 1.95 48.52 8.89
N PRO A 228 1.67 49.45 9.84
CA PRO A 228 1.24 49.07 11.19
C PRO A 228 -0.05 48.23 11.19
N LEU A 229 -1.02 48.56 10.33
CA LEU A 229 -2.24 47.77 10.19
C LEU A 229 -1.95 46.37 9.62
N ALA A 230 -1.04 46.26 8.66
CA ALA A 230 -0.66 44.98 8.08
C ALA A 230 0.09 44.09 9.10
N GLU A 231 0.90 44.69 9.98
CA GLU A 231 1.60 44.00 11.07
C GLU A 231 0.63 43.50 12.15
N ILE A 232 -0.36 44.30 12.54
CA ILE A 232 -1.43 43.87 13.46
C ILE A 232 -2.19 42.68 12.87
N VAL A 233 -2.55 42.75 11.58
CA VAL A 233 -3.23 41.64 10.89
C VAL A 233 -2.34 40.40 10.82
N LEU A 234 -1.05 40.56 10.53
CA LEU A 234 -0.09 39.45 10.52
C LEU A 234 0.03 38.82 11.91
N ALA A 235 0.17 39.60 12.97
CA ALA A 235 0.23 39.11 14.35
C ALA A 235 -1.04 38.34 14.73
N ALA A 236 -2.23 38.87 14.42
CA ALA A 236 -3.49 38.19 14.67
C ALA A 236 -3.64 36.88 13.86
N ARG A 237 -3.14 36.84 12.62
CA ARG A 237 -3.15 35.62 11.80
C ARG A 237 -2.13 34.59 12.29
N ALA A 238 -0.95 35.03 12.72
CA ALA A 238 0.07 34.17 13.31
C ALA A 238 -0.41 33.54 14.62
N ALA A 239 -1.08 34.31 15.48
CA ALA A 239 -1.71 33.79 16.70
C ALA A 239 -2.79 32.74 16.38
N ARG A 240 -3.57 32.91 15.30
CA ARG A 240 -4.51 31.87 14.86
C ARG A 240 -3.82 30.62 14.36
N VAL A 241 -2.68 30.74 13.66
CA VAL A 241 -1.88 29.58 13.25
C VAL A 241 -1.41 28.80 14.49
N THR A 242 -0.89 29.48 15.52
CA THR A 242 -0.45 28.79 16.75
C THR A 242 -1.61 28.10 17.47
N THR A 243 -2.79 28.72 17.56
CA THR A 243 -4.00 28.07 18.10
C THR A 243 -4.36 26.79 17.36
N TRP A 244 -4.42 26.83 16.03
CA TRP A 244 -4.81 25.65 15.24
C TRP A 244 -3.73 24.57 15.19
N ARG A 245 -2.44 24.93 15.28
CA ARG A 245 -1.35 23.96 15.48
C ARG A 245 -1.53 23.19 16.78
N ARG A 246 -1.90 23.88 17.87
CA ARG A 246 -2.23 23.22 19.14
C ARG A 246 -3.42 22.27 19.00
N GLN A 247 -4.47 22.64 18.25
CA GLN A 247 -5.62 21.75 18.00
C GLN A 247 -5.23 20.48 17.21
N VAL A 248 -4.33 20.61 16.22
CA VAL A 248 -3.79 19.45 15.48
C VAL A 248 -2.91 18.57 16.38
N GLN A 249 -2.14 19.18 17.29
CA GLN A 249 -1.40 18.42 18.30
C GLN A 249 -2.35 17.65 19.23
N CYS A 250 -3.40 18.28 19.74
CA CYS A 250 -4.42 17.60 20.56
C CYS A 250 -5.13 16.47 19.80
N LEU A 251 -5.38 16.62 18.49
CA LEU A 251 -5.90 15.55 17.65
C LEU A 251 -4.93 14.35 17.60
N THR A 252 -3.64 14.62 17.48
CA THR A 252 -2.60 13.58 17.44
C THR A 252 -2.50 12.84 18.78
N GLU A 253 -2.53 13.58 19.90
CA GLU A 253 -2.57 13.03 21.25
C GLU A 253 -3.83 12.17 21.47
N CYS A 254 -4.99 12.66 21.04
CA CYS A 254 -6.27 11.93 21.11
C CYS A 254 -6.24 10.64 20.28
N GLN A 255 -5.68 10.68 19.06
CA GLN A 255 -5.48 9.48 18.23
C GLN A 255 -4.57 8.45 18.90
N GLY A 256 -3.50 8.90 19.57
CA GLY A 256 -2.64 8.05 20.39
C GLY A 256 -3.40 7.41 21.55
N ALA A 257 -4.18 8.19 22.29
CA ALA A 257 -5.00 7.71 23.41
C ALA A 257 -6.04 6.66 22.96
N VAL A 258 -6.71 6.87 21.82
CA VAL A 258 -7.65 5.88 21.24
C VAL A 258 -6.93 4.55 20.97
N ARG A 259 -5.74 4.58 20.35
CA ARG A 259 -4.98 3.34 20.08
C ARG A 259 -4.61 2.61 21.36
N THR A 260 -4.16 3.34 22.38
CA THR A 260 -3.83 2.75 23.69
C THR A 260 -5.05 2.13 24.36
N ALA A 261 -6.21 2.80 24.32
CA ALA A 261 -7.45 2.27 24.88
C ALA A 261 -7.97 1.05 24.08
N GLU A 262 -7.84 1.03 22.76
CA GLU A 262 -8.17 -0.14 21.92
C GLU A 262 -7.26 -1.35 22.24
N GLN A 263 -5.97 -1.11 22.49
CA GLN A 263 -5.04 -2.16 22.93
C GLN A 263 -5.40 -2.71 24.32
N LYS A 264 -5.75 -1.83 25.27
CA LYS A 264 -6.24 -2.24 26.60
C LYS A 264 -7.51 -3.09 26.47
N LEU A 265 -8.49 -2.63 25.67
CA LEU A 265 -9.72 -3.38 25.41
C LEU A 265 -9.43 -4.78 24.87
N ALA A 266 -8.53 -4.90 23.89
CA ALA A 266 -8.13 -6.20 23.33
C ALA A 266 -7.44 -7.11 24.36
N ALA A 267 -6.65 -6.56 25.28
CA ALA A 267 -6.07 -7.32 26.38
C ALA A 267 -7.15 -7.81 27.36
N THR A 268 -8.03 -6.91 27.82
CA THR A 268 -9.14 -7.24 28.72
C THR A 268 -10.10 -8.27 28.10
N LEU A 269 -10.35 -8.23 26.78
CA LEU A 269 -11.18 -9.23 26.08
C LEU A 269 -10.51 -10.61 26.05
N ARG A 270 -9.19 -10.68 25.88
CA ARG A 270 -8.45 -11.97 25.94
C ARG A 270 -8.50 -12.55 27.34
N GLU A 271 -8.28 -11.73 28.37
CA GLU A 271 -8.39 -12.15 29.77
C GLU A 271 -9.81 -12.58 30.13
N ALA A 272 -10.83 -11.85 29.65
CA ALA A 272 -12.23 -12.21 29.83
C ALA A 272 -12.58 -13.53 29.15
N GLY A 273 -12.06 -13.80 27.95
CA GLY A 273 -12.23 -15.08 27.26
C GLY A 273 -11.62 -16.24 28.05
N GLN A 274 -10.40 -16.08 28.59
CA GLN A 274 -9.78 -17.09 29.44
C GLN A 274 -10.54 -17.30 30.76
N ALA A 275 -11.00 -16.22 31.39
CA ALA A 275 -11.81 -16.30 32.60
C ALA A 275 -13.16 -17.00 32.37
N ALA A 276 -13.80 -16.75 31.22
CA ALA A 276 -15.05 -17.41 30.84
C ALA A 276 -14.87 -18.91 30.61
N ILE A 277 -13.80 -19.34 29.92
CA ILE A 277 -13.49 -20.76 29.73
C ILE A 277 -13.25 -21.46 31.08
N ARG A 278 -12.49 -20.83 31.99
CA ARG A 278 -12.27 -21.37 33.34
C ARG A 278 -13.56 -21.45 34.15
N ALA A 279 -14.44 -20.47 34.03
CA ALA A 279 -15.74 -20.48 34.71
C ALA A 279 -16.67 -21.58 34.17
N ASP A 280 -16.70 -21.80 32.84
CA ASP A 280 -17.47 -22.89 32.22
C ASP A 280 -16.96 -24.27 32.65
N ASP A 281 -15.63 -24.46 32.69
CA ASP A 281 -14.99 -25.69 33.17
C ASP A 281 -15.33 -25.95 34.65
N LEU A 282 -15.21 -24.94 35.52
CA LEU A 282 -15.60 -25.06 36.94
C LEU A 282 -17.09 -25.35 37.12
N ALA A 283 -17.96 -24.69 36.33
CA ALA A 283 -19.40 -24.93 36.36
C ALA A 283 -19.76 -26.35 35.90
N ARG A 284 -19.06 -26.87 34.88
CA ARG A 284 -19.22 -28.25 34.38
C ARG A 284 -18.79 -29.27 35.42
N ARG A 285 -17.63 -29.07 36.06
CA ARG A 285 -17.12 -29.93 37.15
C ARG A 285 -18.07 -29.94 38.35
N PHE A 286 -18.60 -28.78 38.75
CA PHE A 286 -19.58 -28.71 39.83
C PHE A 286 -20.94 -29.30 39.44
N GLY A 287 -21.39 -29.13 38.19
CA GLY A 287 -22.66 -29.67 37.69
C GLY A 287 -22.78 -31.20 37.81
N LEU A 288 -21.65 -31.92 37.85
CA LEU A 288 -21.61 -33.37 38.11
C LEU A 288 -22.19 -33.75 39.48
N THR A 289 -22.20 -32.83 40.46
CA THR A 289 -22.80 -33.08 41.79
C THR A 289 -24.31 -33.29 41.74
N ASN A 290 -25.00 -32.74 40.73
CA ASN A 290 -26.45 -32.86 40.55
C ASN A 290 -26.82 -34.14 39.78
N ALA A 291 -25.85 -34.83 39.18
CA ALA A 291 -26.06 -36.07 38.44
C ALA A 291 -25.98 -37.32 39.35
N VAL A 292 -25.60 -37.16 40.62
CA VAL A 292 -25.42 -38.27 41.57
C VAL A 292 -26.67 -38.44 42.44
N PRO A 293 -27.18 -39.68 42.64
CA PRO A 293 -28.39 -39.93 43.41
C PRO A 293 -28.33 -39.52 44.89
N CYS A 294 -27.14 -39.29 45.44
CA CYS A 294 -26.97 -38.75 46.79
C CYS A 294 -27.08 -37.21 46.86
N ALA A 295 -27.44 -36.52 45.78
CA ALA A 295 -27.59 -35.07 45.76
C ALA A 295 -28.61 -34.59 46.81
N GLY A 296 -28.19 -33.64 47.67
CA GLY A 296 -29.01 -33.10 48.76
C GLY A 296 -29.03 -33.94 50.05
N THR A 297 -28.29 -35.05 50.11
CA THR A 297 -28.14 -35.86 51.33
C THR A 297 -26.83 -35.54 52.07
N ASP A 298 -26.78 -35.79 53.39
CA ASP A 298 -25.58 -35.55 54.22
C ASP A 298 -24.32 -36.29 53.70
N LEU A 299 -24.50 -37.39 52.97
CA LEU A 299 -23.44 -38.17 52.34
C LEU A 299 -22.71 -37.42 51.20
N GLN A 300 -23.37 -36.45 50.57
CA GLN A 300 -22.80 -35.65 49.49
C GLN A 300 -21.62 -34.78 49.96
N GLY A 301 -21.63 -34.35 51.23
CA GLY A 301 -20.57 -33.53 51.84
C GLY A 301 -19.33 -34.33 52.26
N GLN A 302 -19.42 -35.66 52.36
CA GLN A 302 -18.35 -36.52 52.90
C GLN A 302 -17.71 -37.46 51.86
N CYS A 303 -18.39 -37.77 50.75
CA CYS A 303 -17.89 -38.62 49.65
C CYS A 303 -16.56 -38.16 49.00
N GLN A 304 -15.47 -38.93 49.11
CA GLN A 304 -14.17 -38.55 48.53
C GLN A 304 -14.19 -38.46 46.98
N LEU A 305 -15.08 -39.19 46.31
CA LEU A 305 -15.23 -39.18 44.84
C LEU A 305 -15.81 -37.88 44.28
N LEU A 306 -16.35 -37.01 45.14
CA LEU A 306 -16.84 -35.66 44.78
C LEU A 306 -15.85 -34.55 45.17
N GLY A 307 -14.61 -34.89 45.53
CA GLY A 307 -13.56 -33.94 45.93
C GLY A 307 -13.37 -32.82 44.91
N ASP A 308 -13.14 -33.16 43.65
CA ASP A 308 -12.95 -32.20 42.55
C ASP A 308 -14.14 -31.26 42.36
N ALA A 309 -15.35 -31.76 42.56
CA ALA A 309 -16.57 -30.97 42.42
C ALA A 309 -16.78 -30.03 43.61
N ARG A 310 -16.37 -30.43 44.82
CA ARG A 310 -16.35 -29.53 46.00
C ARG A 310 -15.29 -28.45 45.87
N GLU A 311 -14.09 -28.81 45.42
CA GLU A 311 -13.03 -27.83 45.13
C GLU A 311 -13.50 -26.82 44.07
N ALA A 312 -14.14 -27.30 42.99
CA ALA A 312 -14.75 -26.42 42.00
C ALA A 312 -15.82 -25.50 42.61
N SER A 313 -16.68 -26.00 43.50
CA SER A 313 -17.68 -25.19 44.23
C SER A 313 -17.07 -24.02 44.99
N THR A 314 -15.94 -24.25 45.68
CA THR A 314 -15.24 -23.18 46.42
C THR A 314 -14.62 -22.11 45.51
N LEU A 315 -14.27 -22.46 44.27
CA LEU A 315 -13.60 -21.58 43.31
C LEU A 315 -14.57 -20.81 42.39
N ILE A 316 -15.81 -21.29 42.21
CA ILE A 316 -16.85 -20.66 41.36
C ILE A 316 -17.11 -19.19 41.74
N PRO A 317 -17.31 -18.81 43.02
CA PRO A 317 -17.56 -17.41 43.39
C PRO A 317 -16.39 -16.48 43.01
N SER A 318 -15.16 -16.97 43.14
CA SER A 318 -13.95 -16.23 42.75
C SER A 318 -13.86 -16.04 41.23
N ALA A 319 -14.16 -17.08 40.44
CA ALA A 319 -14.21 -17.00 38.98
C ALA A 319 -15.32 -16.06 38.49
N GLN A 320 -16.50 -16.11 39.09
CA GLN A 320 -17.62 -15.20 38.80
C GLN A 320 -17.27 -13.74 39.17
N ALA A 321 -16.62 -13.51 40.31
CA ALA A 321 -16.15 -12.19 40.71
C ALA A 321 -15.09 -11.63 39.74
N ALA A 322 -14.19 -12.48 39.25
CA ALA A 322 -13.20 -12.10 38.23
C ALA A 322 -13.85 -11.72 36.90
N MET A 323 -14.86 -12.47 36.44
CA MET A 323 -15.66 -12.12 35.26
C MET A 323 -16.41 -10.79 35.43
N ALA A 324 -17.05 -10.57 36.59
CA ALA A 324 -17.74 -9.32 36.89
C ALA A 324 -16.79 -8.12 36.99
N ARG A 325 -15.55 -8.32 37.45
CA ARG A 325 -14.50 -7.29 37.42
C ARG A 325 -14.09 -6.93 35.98
N LEU A 326 -13.77 -7.94 35.17
CA LEU A 326 -13.38 -7.74 33.77
C LEU A 326 -14.51 -7.13 32.92
N ALA A 327 -15.76 -7.48 33.21
CA ALA A 327 -16.92 -6.85 32.58
C ALA A 327 -17.05 -5.35 32.92
N ARG A 328 -16.81 -4.96 34.18
CA ARG A 328 -16.77 -3.55 34.59
C ARG A 328 -15.61 -2.79 33.97
N GLU A 329 -14.44 -3.41 33.91
CA GLU A 329 -13.26 -2.84 33.27
C GLU A 329 -13.48 -2.61 31.77
N LYS A 330 -14.04 -3.60 31.07
CA LYS A 330 -14.47 -3.45 29.67
C LYS A 330 -15.43 -2.27 29.50
N ALA A 331 -16.48 -2.19 30.31
CA ALA A 331 -17.46 -1.11 30.25
C ALA A 331 -16.81 0.27 30.46
N SER A 332 -15.82 0.37 31.37
CA SER A 332 -15.07 1.61 31.60
C SER A 332 -14.22 2.02 30.39
N ILE A 333 -13.54 1.05 29.75
CA ILE A 333 -12.71 1.29 28.56
C ILE A 333 -13.59 1.66 27.36
N ASP A 334 -14.74 1.00 27.19
CA ASP A 334 -15.72 1.33 26.14
C ASP A 334 -16.27 2.77 26.30
N ALA A 335 -16.54 3.22 27.54
CA ALA A 335 -16.93 4.60 27.83
C ALA A 335 -15.80 5.61 27.57
N GLU A 336 -14.56 5.28 27.90
CA GLU A 336 -13.38 6.09 27.60
C GLU A 336 -13.20 6.22 26.08
N LEU A 337 -13.28 5.11 25.34
CA LEU A 337 -13.19 5.09 23.88
C LEU A 337 -14.31 5.91 23.21
N ALA A 338 -15.54 5.85 23.71
CA ALA A 338 -16.64 6.67 23.19
C ALA A 338 -16.34 8.17 23.35
N THR A 339 -15.79 8.57 24.51
CA THR A 339 -15.41 9.95 24.80
C THR A 339 -14.26 10.41 23.89
N LEU A 340 -13.20 9.61 23.77
CA LEU A 340 -12.05 9.90 22.91
C LEU A 340 -12.44 9.95 21.43
N ARG A 341 -13.32 9.07 20.97
CA ARG A 341 -13.84 9.09 19.58
C ARG A 341 -14.65 10.35 19.29
N SER A 342 -15.48 10.79 20.24
CA SER A 342 -16.21 12.07 20.15
C SER A 342 -15.27 13.28 20.07
N GLN A 343 -14.24 13.32 20.93
CA GLN A 343 -13.21 14.37 20.88
C GLN A 343 -12.42 14.37 19.56
N ARG A 344 -12.08 13.18 19.05
CA ARG A 344 -11.42 13.03 17.75
C ARG A 344 -12.28 13.58 16.61
N GLU A 345 -13.59 13.28 16.63
CA GLU A 345 -14.54 13.75 15.63
C GLU A 345 -14.65 15.29 15.64
N ALA A 346 -14.73 15.89 16.83
CA ALA A 346 -14.75 17.34 17.00
C ALA A 346 -13.47 18.03 16.46
N LEU A 347 -12.33 17.33 16.49
CA LEU A 347 -11.04 17.84 16.04
C LEU A 347 -10.69 17.44 14.59
N SER A 348 -11.49 16.61 13.92
CA SER A 348 -11.22 16.05 12.60
C SER A 348 -10.97 17.12 11.51
N GLY A 349 -11.66 18.27 11.61
CA GLY A 349 -11.50 19.42 10.69
C GLY A 349 -10.31 20.34 11.00
N ALA A 350 -9.57 20.12 12.09
CA ALA A 350 -8.47 20.99 12.51
C ALA A 350 -7.31 21.08 11.50
N PRO A 351 -6.84 19.98 10.86
CA PRO A 351 -5.76 20.06 9.87
C PRO A 351 -6.12 20.89 8.63
N MET A 352 -7.35 20.72 8.13
CA MET A 352 -7.84 21.45 6.97
C MET A 352 -8.02 22.95 7.29
N THR A 353 -8.44 23.27 8.52
CA THR A 353 -8.54 24.64 9.01
C THR A 353 -7.17 25.27 9.23
N LEU A 354 -6.21 24.53 9.77
CA LEU A 354 -4.82 24.96 9.93
C LEU A 354 -4.22 25.38 8.58
N SER A 355 -4.31 24.51 7.57
CA SER A 355 -3.82 24.81 6.21
C SER A 355 -4.42 26.10 5.64
N ARG A 356 -5.74 26.29 5.78
CA ARG A 356 -6.41 27.53 5.33
C ARG A 356 -5.93 28.78 6.09
N VAL A 357 -5.65 28.66 7.39
CA VAL A 357 -5.18 29.78 8.22
C VAL A 357 -3.71 30.09 7.92
N GLU A 358 -2.87 29.09 7.68
CA GLU A 358 -1.47 29.25 7.28
C GLU A 358 -1.35 29.99 5.94
N VAL A 359 -2.13 29.60 4.93
CA VAL A 359 -2.18 30.32 3.63
C VAL A 359 -2.58 31.79 3.83
N LYS A 360 -3.56 32.07 4.70
CA LYS A 360 -3.96 33.44 5.01
C LYS A 360 -2.87 34.21 5.77
N CYS A 361 -2.13 33.54 6.65
CA CYS A 361 -1.00 34.12 7.37
C CYS A 361 0.15 34.46 6.42
N GLU A 362 0.48 33.59 5.48
CA GLU A 362 1.52 33.85 4.47
C GLU A 362 1.16 35.00 3.53
N ARG A 363 -0.10 35.09 3.10
CA ARG A 363 -0.58 36.25 2.32
C ARG A 363 -0.47 37.55 3.11
N ALA A 364 -0.76 37.53 4.41
CA ALA A 364 -0.59 38.69 5.28
C ALA A 364 0.89 39.06 5.46
N ARG A 365 1.78 38.05 5.62
CA ARG A 365 3.23 38.22 5.72
C ARG A 365 3.81 38.86 4.47
N ALA A 366 3.52 38.31 3.29
CA ALA A 366 3.97 38.85 2.01
C ALA A 366 3.51 40.31 1.80
N ARG A 367 2.28 40.64 2.23
CA ARG A 367 1.76 42.01 2.18
C ARG A 367 2.49 42.94 3.14
N ALA A 368 2.75 42.52 4.37
CA ALA A 368 3.51 43.30 5.35
C ALA A 368 4.95 43.55 4.88
N THR A 369 5.64 42.51 4.37
CA THR A 369 7.00 42.63 3.82
C THR A 369 7.06 43.61 2.65
N ARG A 370 6.10 43.56 1.71
CA ARG A 370 6.03 44.51 0.60
C ARG A 370 5.83 45.94 1.09
N LEU A 371 4.96 46.15 2.07
CA LEU A 371 4.74 47.49 2.66
C LEU A 371 5.98 47.98 3.42
N ALA A 372 6.70 47.09 4.12
CA ALA A 372 7.95 47.42 4.81
C ALA A 372 9.05 47.87 3.84
N GLN A 373 9.21 47.16 2.71
CA GLN A 373 10.16 47.55 1.66
C GLN A 373 9.86 48.93 1.08
N TRP A 374 8.60 49.26 0.84
CA TRP A 374 8.21 50.60 0.38
C TRP A 374 8.37 51.66 1.47
N SER A 375 8.07 51.33 2.73
CA SER A 375 8.24 52.23 3.88
C SER A 375 9.72 52.57 4.12
N ALA A 376 10.64 51.64 3.85
CA ALA A 376 12.08 51.85 3.99
C ALA A 376 12.63 52.98 3.09
N LYS A 377 11.94 53.30 1.98
CA LYS A 377 12.30 54.41 1.09
C LYS A 377 11.85 55.80 1.59
N SER A 378 11.27 55.89 2.79
CA SER A 378 10.78 57.17 3.34
C SER A 378 11.89 58.19 3.55
N THR A 379 13.04 57.76 4.06
CA THR A 379 14.21 58.61 4.27
C THR A 379 14.76 59.16 2.96
N GLU A 380 14.81 58.33 1.91
CA GLU A 380 15.21 58.72 0.55
C GLU A 380 14.25 59.78 -0.04
N ILE A 381 12.94 59.63 0.15
CA ILE A 381 11.94 60.62 -0.28
C ILE A 381 12.04 61.92 0.53
N ALA A 382 12.34 61.85 1.82
CA ALA A 382 12.54 63.04 2.66
C ALA A 382 13.79 63.83 2.25
N GLN A 383 14.90 63.15 1.98
CA GLN A 383 16.15 63.75 1.47
C GLN A 383 15.95 64.39 0.10
N ALA A 384 15.23 63.73 -0.82
CA ALA A 384 14.91 64.29 -2.13
C ALA A 384 14.04 65.56 -2.05
N ARG A 385 13.14 65.69 -1.05
CA ARG A 385 12.36 66.92 -0.83
C ARG A 385 13.22 68.07 -0.31
N ALA A 386 14.10 67.80 0.65
CA ALA A 386 14.98 68.83 1.21
C ALA A 386 15.96 69.37 0.16
N ALA A 387 16.56 68.50 -0.65
CA ALA A 387 17.43 68.89 -1.75
C ALA A 387 16.70 69.68 -2.85
N LEU A 388 15.42 69.37 -3.13
CA LEU A 388 14.62 70.13 -4.09
C LEU A 388 14.33 71.55 -3.61
N THR A 389 14.04 71.73 -2.31
CA THR A 389 13.80 73.07 -1.74
C THR A 389 15.03 73.96 -1.77
N GLU A 390 16.23 73.40 -1.58
CA GLU A 390 17.50 74.14 -1.73
C GLU A 390 17.74 74.56 -3.18
N ILE A 391 17.52 73.65 -4.15
CA ILE A 391 17.68 73.95 -5.58
C ILE A 391 16.65 74.98 -6.07
N ASP A 392 15.41 74.91 -5.61
CA ASP A 392 14.37 75.89 -5.97
C ASP A 392 14.68 77.29 -5.38
N GLN A 393 15.31 77.38 -4.21
CA GLN A 393 15.80 78.65 -3.64
C GLN A 393 16.96 79.23 -4.45
N GLU A 394 17.92 78.40 -4.87
CA GLU A 394 19.03 78.82 -5.73
C GLU A 394 18.55 79.31 -7.11
N LEU A 395 17.54 78.65 -7.69
CA LEU A 395 16.90 79.07 -8.94
C LEU A 395 16.11 80.39 -8.78
N ALA A 396 15.51 80.64 -7.61
CA ALA A 396 14.80 81.89 -7.33
C ALA A 396 15.74 83.10 -7.15
N VAL A 397 16.91 82.90 -6.53
CA VAL A 397 17.94 83.95 -6.41
C VAL A 397 18.58 84.29 -7.76
N ALA A 398 18.71 83.31 -8.65
CA ALA A 398 19.18 83.52 -10.02
C ALA A 398 18.17 84.25 -10.92
N ALA A 399 16.89 84.32 -10.52
CA ALA A 399 15.81 84.99 -11.24
C ALA A 399 15.54 86.40 -10.68
N SER A 400 16.52 87.30 -10.73
CA SER A 400 16.29 88.72 -10.40
C SER A 400 15.38 89.39 -11.45
N PRO A 401 14.44 90.28 -11.08
CA PRO A 401 13.43 90.81 -11.99
C PRO A 401 14.05 91.83 -12.96
N GLY A 402 14.29 91.38 -14.18
CA GLY A 402 14.80 92.22 -15.28
C GLY A 402 15.13 91.44 -16.56
N ALA A 403 15.12 90.11 -16.54
CA ALA A 403 15.51 89.26 -17.67
C ALA A 403 14.33 88.53 -18.34
N ALA A 404 13.14 89.14 -18.36
CA ALA A 404 11.95 88.54 -18.98
C ALA A 404 11.81 88.84 -20.49
N ASP A 405 12.53 89.81 -21.03
CA ASP A 405 12.73 89.96 -22.47
C ASP A 405 14.23 89.85 -22.78
N GLY A 406 14.60 88.77 -23.46
CA GLY A 406 15.97 88.33 -23.68
C GLY A 406 16.80 89.18 -24.64
N GLN A 407 16.80 90.50 -24.48
CA GLN A 407 17.74 91.40 -25.13
C GLN A 407 18.78 91.94 -24.13
N PRO A 408 20.09 91.74 -24.41
CA PRO A 408 21.13 92.34 -23.58
C PRO A 408 21.08 93.86 -23.75
N VAL A 409 20.85 94.60 -22.66
CA VAL A 409 21.04 96.05 -22.66
C VAL A 409 22.56 96.30 -22.65
N GLU A 410 23.13 96.62 -23.82
CA GLU A 410 24.52 97.07 -23.97
C GLU A 410 24.70 98.39 -23.21
N THR A 411 25.83 98.54 -22.52
CA THR A 411 26.17 99.81 -21.85
C THR A 411 26.63 100.85 -22.88
N THR A 412 26.46 102.14 -22.59
CA THR A 412 26.73 103.24 -23.55
C THR A 412 28.17 103.31 -24.06
N GLU A 413 29.13 102.72 -23.36
CA GLU A 413 30.54 102.63 -23.78
C GLU A 413 30.81 101.48 -24.77
N GLU A 414 30.03 100.40 -24.72
CA GLU A 414 30.19 99.22 -25.59
C GLU A 414 29.66 99.48 -27.01
N HIS A 415 28.71 100.41 -27.15
CA HIS A 415 28.11 100.74 -28.45
C HIS A 415 29.03 101.57 -29.36
N ALA A 416 29.90 102.42 -28.78
CA ALA A 416 30.84 103.27 -29.52
C ALA A 416 32.06 102.48 -30.07
N GLU A 417 32.58 101.52 -29.30
CA GLU A 417 33.68 100.64 -29.71
C GLU A 417 33.29 99.72 -30.89
N ARG A 418 32.01 99.33 -30.95
CA ARG A 418 31.44 98.46 -31.99
C ARG A 418 31.36 99.11 -33.37
N HIS A 419 31.15 100.44 -33.43
CA HIS A 419 31.00 101.18 -34.69
C HIS A 419 32.36 101.42 -35.38
N GLN A 420 33.45 101.50 -34.61
CA GLN A 420 34.80 101.74 -35.15
C GLN A 420 35.44 100.47 -35.71
N ILE A 421 35.09 99.29 -35.17
CA ILE A 421 35.55 97.99 -35.65
C ILE A 421 34.89 97.61 -36.99
N GLY A 422 33.64 98.03 -37.23
CA GLY A 422 32.90 97.72 -38.47
C GLY A 422 33.52 98.32 -39.74
N ALA A 423 34.13 99.50 -39.65
CA ALA A 423 34.74 100.18 -40.80
C ALA A 423 36.02 99.48 -41.30
N THR A 424 36.83 98.94 -40.39
CA THR A 424 38.11 98.27 -40.70
C THR A 424 37.91 96.89 -41.34
N ARG A 425 36.86 96.16 -40.96
CA ARG A 425 36.57 94.80 -41.46
C ARG A 425 36.10 94.78 -42.91
N GLN A 426 35.43 95.83 -43.38
CA GLN A 426 34.93 95.92 -44.75
C GLN A 426 36.07 95.95 -45.78
N GLN A 427 37.26 96.45 -45.43
CA GLN A 427 38.44 96.43 -46.31
C GLN A 427 39.09 95.04 -46.40
N ILE A 428 39.00 94.22 -45.35
CA ILE A 428 39.61 92.89 -45.29
C ILE A 428 38.75 91.86 -46.05
N ALA A 429 37.43 92.04 -46.07
CA ALA A 429 36.49 91.21 -46.81
C ALA A 429 36.81 91.14 -48.33
N ASN A 430 37.19 92.27 -48.93
CA ASN A 430 37.50 92.35 -50.36
C ASN A 430 38.79 91.56 -50.74
N GLN A 431 39.71 91.35 -49.81
CA GLN A 431 40.96 90.59 -50.04
C GLN A 431 40.75 89.07 -49.89
N ILE A 432 39.80 88.64 -49.06
CA ILE A 432 39.43 87.23 -48.86
C ILE A 432 38.73 86.65 -50.10
N GLU A 433 37.94 87.47 -50.80
CA GLU A 433 37.18 87.05 -51.97
C GLU A 433 38.10 86.57 -53.12
N GLN A 434 39.23 87.23 -53.35
CA GLN A 434 40.24 86.82 -54.35
C GLN A 434 40.95 85.49 -54.01
N GLN A 435 41.21 85.19 -52.74
CA GLN A 435 41.84 83.93 -52.31
C GLN A 435 40.87 82.74 -52.41
N SER A 436 39.57 82.97 -52.20
CA SER A 436 38.54 81.93 -52.23
C SER A 436 38.29 81.34 -53.63
N HIS A 437 38.52 82.14 -54.68
CA HIS A 437 38.43 81.69 -56.07
C HIS A 437 39.56 80.72 -56.46
N GLN A 438 40.76 80.82 -55.87
CA GLN A 438 41.90 79.95 -56.19
C GLN A 438 41.79 78.55 -55.54
N LEU A 439 41.16 78.45 -54.36
CA LEU A 439 40.89 77.19 -53.65
C LEU A 439 39.83 76.32 -54.34
N ARG A 440 38.78 76.95 -54.90
CA ARG A 440 37.72 76.23 -55.63
C ARG A 440 38.29 75.43 -56.80
N ALA A 441 39.21 76.03 -57.57
CA ALA A 441 39.86 75.39 -58.71
C ALA A 441 40.83 74.23 -58.34
N THR A 442 41.25 74.11 -57.08
CA THR A 442 42.09 73.01 -56.59
C THR A 442 41.26 71.87 -55.99
N LEU A 443 40.16 72.17 -55.30
CA LEU A 443 39.24 71.16 -54.76
C LEU A 443 38.44 70.45 -55.85
N ASP A 444 38.07 71.14 -56.94
CA ASP A 444 37.37 70.51 -58.07
C ASP A 444 38.22 69.42 -58.75
N ARG A 445 39.55 69.58 -58.77
CA ARG A 445 40.49 68.57 -59.29
C ARG A 445 40.62 67.33 -58.40
N LEU A 446 40.59 67.49 -57.07
CA LEU A 446 40.66 66.37 -56.14
C LEU A 446 39.33 65.60 -56.01
N HIS A 447 38.18 66.30 -56.12
CA HIS A 447 36.87 65.65 -56.17
C HIS A 447 36.66 64.82 -57.44
N ALA A 448 37.19 65.26 -58.58
CA ALA A 448 37.19 64.46 -59.81
C ALA A 448 37.97 63.13 -59.64
N ALA A 449 39.09 63.14 -58.90
CA ALA A 449 39.85 61.92 -58.59
C ALA A 449 39.08 60.98 -57.64
N LEU A 450 38.38 61.50 -56.64
CA LEU A 450 37.53 60.72 -55.73
C LEU A 450 36.35 60.04 -56.45
N GLY A 451 35.81 60.65 -57.51
CA GLY A 451 34.71 60.10 -58.31
C GLY A 451 35.08 58.92 -59.21
N THR A 452 36.37 58.64 -59.43
CA THR A 452 36.84 57.53 -60.27
C THR A 452 37.09 56.21 -59.51
N MET A 453 36.88 56.18 -58.19
CA MET A 453 37.12 55.00 -57.37
C MET A 453 35.91 54.04 -57.29
N PRO A 454 36.13 52.73 -57.08
CA PRO A 454 35.07 51.73 -56.90
C PRO A 454 34.14 52.04 -55.70
N ALA A 455 32.95 51.44 -55.68
CA ALA A 455 31.99 51.58 -54.59
C ALA A 455 32.55 51.08 -53.23
N ALA A 456 32.07 51.65 -52.12
CA ALA A 456 32.48 51.25 -50.77
C ALA A 456 31.93 49.87 -50.39
N PHE A 457 32.67 49.12 -49.57
CA PHE A 457 32.22 47.83 -49.06
C PHE A 457 31.01 47.98 -48.12
N ASP A 458 29.99 47.14 -48.30
CA ASP A 458 28.77 47.18 -47.49
C ASP A 458 28.90 46.34 -46.21
N VAL A 459 29.11 47.03 -45.09
CA VAL A 459 29.22 46.42 -43.76
C VAL A 459 27.95 45.68 -43.33
N GLN A 460 26.78 46.01 -43.89
CA GLN A 460 25.50 45.33 -43.57
C GLN A 460 25.46 43.89 -44.09
N ARG A 461 26.12 43.59 -45.21
CA ARG A 461 26.24 42.22 -45.73
C ARG A 461 27.03 41.33 -44.78
N LEU A 462 28.06 41.87 -44.13
CA LEU A 462 28.88 41.13 -43.16
C LEU A 462 28.12 40.87 -41.84
N THR A 463 27.33 41.83 -41.36
CA THR A 463 26.51 41.64 -40.16
C THR A 463 25.35 40.66 -40.41
N ALA A 464 24.72 40.72 -41.59
CA ALA A 464 23.72 39.74 -42.01
C ALA A 464 24.32 38.32 -42.07
N ALA A 465 25.48 38.14 -42.71
CA ALA A 465 26.16 36.84 -42.79
C ALA A 465 26.58 36.29 -41.41
N LYS A 466 27.05 37.16 -40.49
CA LYS A 466 27.31 36.77 -39.09
C LYS A 466 26.05 36.27 -38.38
N SER A 467 24.94 36.99 -38.50
CA SER A 467 23.69 36.58 -37.88
C SER A 467 23.11 35.28 -38.48
N ALA A 468 23.24 35.08 -39.79
CA ALA A 468 22.88 33.82 -40.46
C ALA A 468 23.75 32.64 -39.98
N MET A 469 25.07 32.87 -39.78
CA MET A 469 25.97 31.85 -39.23
C MET A 469 25.56 31.45 -37.81
N ASP A 470 25.26 32.42 -36.94
CA ASP A 470 24.82 32.16 -35.57
C ASP A 470 23.49 31.38 -35.54
N GLN A 471 22.57 31.68 -36.46
CA GLN A 471 21.31 30.96 -36.59
C GLN A 471 21.54 29.51 -37.07
N ALA A 472 22.35 29.30 -38.11
CA ALA A 472 22.68 27.97 -38.62
C ALA A 472 23.42 27.13 -37.56
N ALA A 473 24.32 27.74 -36.78
CA ALA A 473 25.04 27.08 -35.69
C ALA A 473 24.08 26.62 -34.58
N ARG A 474 23.15 27.49 -34.17
CA ARG A 474 22.10 27.12 -33.20
C ARG A 474 21.20 26.00 -33.72
N ALA A 475 20.82 26.05 -35.00
CA ALA A 475 20.00 25.00 -35.63
C ALA A 475 20.73 23.65 -35.67
N ALA A 476 22.02 23.63 -36.01
CA ALA A 476 22.84 22.41 -36.01
C ALA A 476 22.98 21.80 -34.60
N VAL A 477 23.22 22.62 -33.57
CA VAL A 477 23.28 22.16 -32.17
C VAL A 477 21.91 21.62 -31.70
N ALA A 478 20.81 22.28 -32.07
CA ALA A 478 19.47 21.81 -31.74
C ALA A 478 19.15 20.48 -32.44
N ALA A 479 19.49 20.34 -33.72
CA ALA A 479 19.30 19.11 -34.49
C ALA A 479 20.13 17.95 -33.90
N GLU A 480 21.38 18.19 -33.53
CA GLU A 480 22.25 17.21 -32.84
C GLU A 480 21.61 16.74 -31.53
N ARG A 481 21.13 17.67 -30.69
CA ARG A 481 20.47 17.32 -29.42
C ARG A 481 19.22 16.46 -29.63
N THR A 482 18.36 16.85 -30.57
CA THR A 482 17.14 16.07 -30.87
C THR A 482 17.43 14.70 -31.47
N HIS A 483 18.53 14.54 -32.21
CA HIS A 483 19.00 13.25 -32.69
C HIS A 483 19.48 12.37 -31.53
N LEU A 484 20.32 12.90 -30.63
CA LEU A 484 20.79 12.16 -29.45
C LEU A 484 19.64 11.73 -28.53
N ASP A 485 18.65 12.59 -28.33
CA ASP A 485 17.45 12.24 -27.55
C ASP A 485 16.64 11.12 -28.24
N ALA A 486 16.51 11.14 -29.57
CA ALA A 486 15.88 10.05 -30.31
C ALA A 486 16.67 8.73 -30.23
N VAL A 487 18.01 8.78 -30.22
CA VAL A 487 18.87 7.59 -30.05
C VAL A 487 18.67 6.98 -28.67
N ARG A 488 18.63 7.80 -27.61
CA ARG A 488 18.34 7.35 -26.24
C ARG A 488 16.99 6.67 -26.13
N ASP A 489 15.95 7.23 -26.77
CA ASP A 489 14.62 6.61 -26.82
C ASP A 489 14.66 5.23 -27.49
N ALA A 490 15.45 5.07 -28.56
CA ALA A 490 15.59 3.80 -29.27
C ALA A 490 16.35 2.76 -28.44
N GLU A 491 17.42 3.16 -27.75
CA GLU A 491 18.16 2.31 -26.81
C GLU A 491 17.28 1.88 -25.63
N ALA A 492 16.50 2.81 -25.06
CA ALA A 492 15.54 2.52 -24.00
C ALA A 492 14.48 1.50 -24.47
N LEU A 493 13.96 1.65 -25.69
CA LEU A 493 13.02 0.70 -26.28
C LEU A 493 13.63 -0.70 -26.46
N ALA A 494 14.91 -0.78 -26.87
CA ALA A 494 15.62 -2.05 -26.99
C ALA A 494 15.79 -2.72 -25.62
N GLY A 495 16.18 -1.96 -24.60
CA GLY A 495 16.28 -2.43 -23.21
C GLY A 495 14.95 -2.95 -22.67
N LEU A 496 13.86 -2.19 -22.85
CA LEU A 496 12.52 -2.61 -22.44
C LEU A 496 12.04 -3.85 -23.20
N THR A 497 12.45 -4.03 -24.47
CA THR A 497 12.09 -5.22 -25.25
C THR A 497 12.76 -6.48 -24.71
N LEU A 498 14.02 -6.39 -24.27
CA LEU A 498 14.70 -7.50 -23.58
C LEU A 498 14.04 -7.81 -22.23
N GLN A 499 13.69 -6.78 -21.45
CA GLN A 499 12.97 -6.95 -20.19
C GLN A 499 11.61 -7.61 -20.39
N ALA A 500 10.85 -7.19 -21.41
CA ALA A 500 9.57 -7.79 -21.74
C ALA A 500 9.69 -9.30 -22.04
N ALA A 501 10.73 -9.72 -22.78
CA ALA A 501 10.98 -11.13 -23.05
C ALA A 501 11.32 -11.93 -21.77
N ALA A 502 12.10 -11.33 -20.87
CA ALA A 502 12.43 -11.94 -19.57
C ALA A 502 11.19 -12.08 -18.68
N VAL A 503 10.34 -11.06 -18.61
CA VAL A 503 9.08 -11.08 -17.85
C VAL A 503 8.10 -12.09 -18.44
N ALA A 504 7.94 -12.14 -19.77
CA ALA A 504 7.10 -13.15 -20.43
C ALA A 504 7.53 -14.58 -20.09
N THR A 505 8.85 -14.83 -20.02
CA THR A 505 9.39 -16.13 -19.59
C THR A 505 9.04 -16.43 -18.13
N ARG A 506 9.09 -15.44 -17.24
CA ARG A 506 8.68 -15.58 -15.83
C ARG A 506 7.18 -15.85 -15.70
N GLN A 507 6.33 -15.15 -16.47
CA GLN A 507 4.88 -15.38 -16.51
C GLN A 507 4.56 -16.82 -16.94
N ALA A 508 5.16 -17.30 -18.02
CA ALA A 508 4.95 -18.67 -18.50
C ALA A 508 5.37 -19.72 -17.45
N ARG A 509 6.50 -19.51 -16.77
CA ARG A 509 6.96 -20.38 -15.67
C ARG A 509 6.00 -20.35 -14.47
N ALA A 510 5.51 -19.17 -14.09
CA ALA A 510 4.55 -19.03 -12.99
C ALA A 510 3.22 -19.73 -13.31
N ALA A 511 2.68 -19.50 -14.51
CA ALA A 511 1.45 -20.13 -14.99
C ALA A 511 1.56 -21.66 -15.00
N SER A 512 2.68 -22.21 -15.51
CA SER A 512 2.91 -23.66 -15.52
C SER A 512 2.99 -24.25 -14.11
N ARG A 513 3.68 -23.56 -13.17
CA ARG A 513 3.75 -23.99 -11.76
C ARG A 513 2.38 -23.96 -11.09
N ILE A 514 1.59 -22.91 -11.31
CA ILE A 514 0.23 -22.76 -10.79
C ILE A 514 -0.66 -23.90 -11.29
N ALA A 515 -0.68 -24.15 -12.61
CA ALA A 515 -1.49 -25.21 -13.21
C ALA A 515 -1.13 -26.61 -12.67
N ARG A 516 0.16 -26.88 -12.44
CA ARG A 516 0.61 -28.11 -11.81
C ARG A 516 0.09 -28.26 -10.38
N VAL A 517 0.25 -27.21 -9.56
CA VAL A 517 -0.24 -27.21 -8.17
C VAL A 517 -1.77 -27.32 -8.09
N GLU A 518 -2.50 -26.71 -9.03
CA GLU A 518 -3.95 -26.84 -9.12
C GLU A 518 -4.38 -28.29 -9.43
N THR A 519 -3.66 -28.95 -10.34
CA THR A 519 -3.88 -30.37 -10.66
C THR A 519 -3.59 -31.24 -9.44
N ASP A 520 -2.44 -31.04 -8.79
CA ASP A 520 -2.06 -31.78 -7.59
C ASP A 520 -3.07 -31.55 -6.44
N LEU A 521 -3.52 -30.32 -6.25
CA LEU A 521 -4.55 -29.98 -5.27
C LEU A 521 -5.87 -30.70 -5.56
N SER A 522 -6.29 -30.79 -6.83
CA SER A 522 -7.48 -31.55 -7.22
C SER A 522 -7.32 -33.04 -6.90
N ASN A 523 -6.18 -33.63 -7.24
CA ASN A 523 -5.87 -35.03 -6.94
C ASN A 523 -5.87 -35.31 -5.43
N TRP A 524 -5.27 -34.44 -4.62
CA TRP A 524 -5.26 -34.60 -3.16
C TRP A 524 -6.64 -34.45 -2.53
N ASN A 525 -7.47 -33.53 -3.02
CA ASN A 525 -8.85 -33.41 -2.55
C ASN A 525 -9.69 -34.64 -2.92
N LEU A 526 -9.52 -35.18 -4.13
CA LEU A 526 -10.17 -36.42 -4.54
C LEU A 526 -9.73 -37.58 -3.65
N PHE A 527 -8.42 -37.73 -3.45
CA PHE A 527 -7.85 -38.77 -2.61
C PHE A 527 -8.36 -38.69 -1.15
N ALA A 528 -8.40 -37.49 -0.56
CA ALA A 528 -8.96 -37.27 0.77
C ALA A 528 -10.45 -37.66 0.85
N ARG A 529 -11.25 -37.35 -0.19
CA ARG A 529 -12.66 -37.75 -0.26
C ARG A 529 -12.81 -39.27 -0.38
N CYS A 530 -12.02 -39.92 -1.24
CA CYS A 530 -12.02 -41.37 -1.39
C CYS A 530 -11.66 -42.10 -0.08
N MET A 531 -10.80 -41.52 0.76
CA MET A 531 -10.38 -42.10 2.04
C MET A 531 -11.29 -41.74 3.22
N SER A 532 -12.40 -41.03 2.98
CA SER A 532 -13.34 -40.58 4.02
C SER A 532 -14.42 -41.63 4.36
N ASN A 533 -15.22 -41.34 5.39
CA ASN A 533 -16.36 -42.19 5.82
C ASN A 533 -17.43 -42.37 4.74
N ASP A 534 -17.45 -41.53 3.71
CA ASP A 534 -18.37 -41.59 2.56
C ASP A 534 -17.66 -42.07 1.28
N GLY A 535 -16.44 -42.60 1.41
CA GLY A 535 -15.65 -43.17 0.31
C GLY A 535 -15.43 -44.67 0.48
N LEU A 536 -14.16 -45.10 0.45
CA LEU A 536 -13.74 -46.49 0.61
C LEU A 536 -14.23 -47.13 1.91
N ILE A 537 -14.38 -46.35 2.98
CA ILE A 537 -14.92 -46.84 4.25
C ILE A 537 -16.39 -47.25 4.09
N ALA A 538 -17.20 -46.48 3.37
CA ALA A 538 -18.60 -46.85 3.09
C ALA A 538 -18.68 -48.12 2.24
N LEU A 539 -17.81 -48.25 1.24
CA LEU A 539 -17.71 -49.46 0.40
C LEU A 539 -17.27 -50.69 1.22
N ALA A 540 -16.33 -50.54 2.15
CA ALA A 540 -15.90 -51.63 3.02
C ALA A 540 -17.01 -52.06 4.00
N ILE A 541 -17.85 -51.13 4.46
CA ILE A 541 -19.03 -51.44 5.28
C ILE A 541 -20.09 -52.19 4.44
N ASP A 542 -20.30 -51.78 3.20
CA ASP A 542 -21.22 -52.43 2.26
C ASP A 542 -20.82 -53.88 1.97
N ASP A 543 -19.52 -54.13 1.76
CA ASP A 543 -18.97 -55.47 1.55
C ASP A 543 -19.09 -56.36 2.80
N ALA A 544 -18.93 -55.78 4.00
CA ALA A 544 -19.07 -56.50 5.27
C ALA A 544 -20.53 -56.78 5.68
N GLY A 545 -21.49 -56.00 5.17
CA GLY A 545 -22.91 -56.05 5.55
C GLY A 545 -23.56 -57.43 5.40
N PRO A 546 -23.42 -58.12 4.24
CA PRO A 546 -23.95 -59.46 4.05
C PRO A 546 -23.36 -60.51 5.00
N ALA A 547 -22.04 -60.48 5.23
CA ALA A 547 -21.37 -61.42 6.14
C ALA A 547 -21.81 -61.22 7.60
N LEU A 548 -21.92 -59.96 8.05
CA LEU A 548 -22.45 -59.61 9.36
C LEU A 548 -23.92 -60.03 9.53
N SER A 549 -24.74 -59.83 8.49
CA SER A 549 -26.14 -60.27 8.49
C SER A 549 -26.24 -61.80 8.56
N GLY A 550 -25.39 -62.53 7.82
CA GLY A 550 -25.29 -63.98 7.86
C GLY A 550 -24.98 -64.50 9.27
N LEU A 551 -23.92 -63.99 9.90
CA LEU A 551 -23.54 -64.37 11.26
C LEU A 551 -24.65 -64.04 12.28
N ALA A 552 -25.33 -62.90 12.14
CA ALA A 552 -26.45 -62.55 13.02
C ALA A 552 -27.64 -63.51 12.83
N ASN A 553 -27.89 -63.94 11.60
CA ASN A 553 -28.96 -64.88 11.26
C ASN A 553 -28.65 -66.30 11.76
N ASP A 554 -27.40 -66.74 11.71
CA ASP A 554 -26.98 -68.02 12.29
C ASP A 554 -27.22 -68.05 13.81
N LEU A 555 -26.90 -66.95 14.49
CA LEU A 555 -27.18 -66.80 15.92
C LEU A 555 -28.68 -66.72 16.22
N LEU A 556 -29.45 -65.97 15.43
CA LEU A 556 -30.90 -65.89 15.61
C LEU A 556 -31.58 -67.24 15.36
N LEU A 557 -31.10 -68.02 14.39
CA LEU A 557 -31.59 -69.37 14.12
C LEU A 557 -31.40 -70.30 15.32
N ALA A 558 -30.25 -70.21 16.00
CA ALA A 558 -29.97 -70.99 17.21
C ALA A 558 -30.86 -70.61 18.40
N CYS A 559 -31.41 -69.39 18.43
CA CYS A 559 -32.19 -68.88 19.56
C CYS A 559 -33.69 -68.93 19.29
N TYR A 560 -34.12 -68.29 18.21
CA TYR A 560 -35.51 -68.00 17.82
C TYR A 560 -36.00 -68.85 16.63
N GLY A 561 -35.18 -69.76 16.12
CA GLY A 561 -35.53 -70.54 14.94
C GLY A 561 -35.71 -69.65 13.70
N THR A 562 -36.64 -70.02 12.82
CA THR A 562 -36.86 -69.31 11.54
C THR A 562 -37.72 -68.05 11.65
N ARG A 563 -38.07 -67.62 12.86
CA ARG A 563 -38.99 -66.48 13.06
C ARG A 563 -38.35 -65.15 12.68
N PHE A 564 -37.11 -64.87 13.09
CA PHE A 564 -36.48 -63.58 12.81
C PHE A 564 -35.27 -63.77 11.87
N THR A 565 -35.23 -62.95 10.83
CA THR A 565 -34.03 -62.77 9.99
C THR A 565 -33.72 -61.29 9.87
N VAL A 566 -32.45 -60.95 9.84
CA VAL A 566 -31.94 -59.59 9.85
C VAL A 566 -31.14 -59.33 8.59
N SER A 567 -31.35 -58.14 8.04
CA SER A 567 -30.64 -57.61 6.88
C SER A 567 -30.11 -56.22 7.22
N ILE A 568 -28.80 -56.03 7.08
CA ILE A 568 -28.16 -54.72 7.21
C ILE A 568 -28.24 -54.03 5.85
N LEU A 569 -28.87 -52.85 5.82
CA LEU A 569 -29.03 -52.01 4.63
C LEU A 569 -28.18 -50.75 4.74
N THR A 570 -27.31 -50.54 3.76
CA THR A 570 -26.46 -49.33 3.61
C THR A 570 -27.13 -48.25 2.77
N LEU A 571 -28.31 -48.56 2.20
CA LEU A 571 -29.17 -47.65 1.46
C LEU A 571 -30.53 -47.58 2.15
N VAL A 572 -30.95 -46.37 2.50
CA VAL A 572 -32.21 -46.11 3.20
C VAL A 572 -33.11 -45.26 2.32
N GLU A 573 -34.36 -45.67 2.15
CA GLU A 573 -35.35 -44.88 1.41
C GLU A 573 -35.75 -43.64 2.21
N THR A 574 -35.66 -42.48 1.57
CA THR A 574 -36.20 -41.23 2.12
C THR A 574 -37.71 -41.21 1.93
N GLY A 575 -38.45 -40.46 2.75
CA GLY A 575 -39.92 -40.34 2.65
C GLY A 575 -40.46 -39.77 1.31
N LYS A 576 -39.59 -39.49 0.33
CA LYS A 576 -39.93 -39.12 -1.05
C LYS A 576 -39.69 -40.25 -2.07
N GLY A 577 -39.23 -41.42 -1.64
CA GLY A 577 -38.88 -42.56 -2.49
C GLY A 577 -37.45 -42.55 -3.05
N ASP A 578 -36.65 -41.51 -2.77
CA ASP A 578 -35.24 -41.46 -3.16
C ASP A 578 -34.39 -42.29 -2.19
N GLN A 579 -33.54 -43.18 -2.71
CA GLN A 579 -32.56 -43.92 -1.91
C GLN A 579 -31.41 -42.99 -1.51
N LYS A 580 -31.08 -42.99 -0.22
CA LYS A 580 -29.97 -42.22 0.34
C LYS A 580 -28.99 -43.18 1.02
N GLU A 581 -27.70 -42.91 0.88
CA GLU A 581 -26.68 -43.57 1.70
C GLU A 581 -27.00 -43.39 3.19
N GLY A 582 -27.22 -44.51 3.87
CA GLY A 582 -27.66 -44.57 5.24
C GLY A 582 -27.22 -45.87 5.89
N PHE A 583 -27.71 -46.11 7.10
CA PHE A 583 -27.51 -47.39 7.76
C PHE A 583 -28.82 -47.72 8.46
N ASP A 584 -29.46 -48.81 8.06
CA ASP A 584 -30.65 -49.33 8.70
C ASP A 584 -30.53 -50.84 8.87
N ILE A 585 -31.12 -51.37 9.93
CA ILE A 585 -31.14 -52.80 10.20
C ILE A 585 -32.60 -53.21 10.17
N VAL A 586 -32.96 -54.00 9.16
CA VAL A 586 -34.33 -54.48 8.96
C VAL A 586 -34.44 -55.89 9.48
N VAL A 587 -35.48 -56.14 10.28
CA VAL A 587 -35.84 -57.46 10.76
C VAL A 587 -37.08 -57.92 10.02
N HIS A 588 -36.98 -59.08 9.39
CA HIS A 588 -38.09 -59.79 8.78
C HIS A 588 -38.62 -60.82 9.77
N ASP A 589 -39.90 -60.77 10.06
CA ASP A 589 -40.60 -61.70 10.93
C ASP A 589 -41.35 -62.73 10.08
N GLY A 590 -40.88 -63.98 10.07
CA GLY A 590 -41.42 -65.08 9.28
C GLY A 590 -42.78 -65.59 9.77
N GLU A 591 -43.20 -65.25 10.99
CA GLU A 591 -44.55 -65.60 11.49
C GLU A 591 -45.60 -64.59 11.02
N SER A 592 -45.27 -63.30 11.00
CA SER A 592 -46.19 -62.22 10.58
C SER A 592 -46.07 -61.86 9.10
N GLY A 593 -44.94 -62.18 8.46
CA GLY A 593 -44.62 -61.76 7.09
C GLY A 593 -44.24 -60.29 6.97
N GLU A 594 -44.14 -59.56 8.08
CA GLU A 594 -43.82 -58.13 8.12
C GLU A 594 -42.31 -57.88 8.27
N SER A 595 -41.86 -56.74 7.74
CA SER A 595 -40.47 -56.27 7.89
C SER A 595 -40.46 -54.90 8.54
N LYS A 596 -39.63 -54.72 9.57
CA LYS A 596 -39.53 -53.46 10.31
C LYS A 596 -38.10 -53.17 10.74
N SER A 597 -37.77 -51.88 10.86
CA SER A 597 -36.48 -51.47 11.41
C SER A 597 -36.38 -51.88 12.89
N VAL A 598 -35.19 -52.30 13.33
CA VAL A 598 -34.89 -52.70 14.72
C VAL A 598 -35.32 -51.62 15.73
N GLY A 599 -35.24 -50.34 15.37
CA GLY A 599 -35.66 -49.23 16.23
C GLY A 599 -37.15 -49.23 16.60
N LEU A 600 -38.00 -49.86 15.76
CA LEU A 600 -39.46 -49.93 15.89
C LEU A 600 -39.95 -51.23 16.55
N MET A 601 -39.03 -52.11 16.98
CA MET A 601 -39.38 -53.39 17.61
C MET A 601 -39.77 -53.25 19.09
N SER A 602 -40.47 -54.27 19.61
CA SER A 602 -40.82 -54.35 21.03
C SER A 602 -39.56 -54.44 21.90
N GLY A 603 -39.61 -53.90 23.12
CA GLY A 603 -38.42 -53.76 23.99
C GLY A 603 -37.67 -55.07 24.27
N GLY A 604 -38.39 -56.20 24.38
CA GLY A 604 -37.79 -57.51 24.60
C GLY A 604 -37.12 -58.08 23.34
N GLU A 605 -37.83 -58.11 22.20
CA GLU A 605 -37.30 -58.65 20.95
C GLU A 605 -36.12 -57.83 20.42
N ARG A 606 -36.17 -56.49 20.61
CA ARG A 606 -35.08 -55.57 20.24
C ARG A 606 -33.78 -55.89 20.97
N VAL A 607 -33.84 -56.26 22.26
CA VAL A 607 -32.65 -56.59 23.05
C VAL A 607 -31.96 -57.83 22.49
N PHE A 608 -32.71 -58.85 22.10
CA PHE A 608 -32.17 -60.09 21.54
C PHE A 608 -31.55 -59.90 20.15
N VAL A 609 -32.27 -59.22 19.25
CA VAL A 609 -31.75 -58.95 17.90
C VAL A 609 -30.47 -58.10 18.01
N ASN A 610 -30.47 -57.10 18.89
CA ASN A 610 -29.29 -56.28 19.13
C ASN A 610 -28.12 -57.08 19.75
N GLU A 611 -28.39 -58.04 20.64
CA GLU A 611 -27.35 -58.92 21.18
C GLU A 611 -26.76 -59.84 20.10
N CYS A 612 -27.60 -60.46 19.27
CA CYS A 612 -27.14 -61.29 18.15
C CYS A 612 -26.31 -60.48 17.15
N LEU A 613 -26.69 -59.24 16.86
CA LEU A 613 -25.92 -58.33 15.99
C LEU A 613 -24.56 -57.96 16.59
N ILE A 614 -24.51 -57.65 17.88
CA ILE A 614 -23.26 -57.34 18.57
C ILE A 614 -22.32 -58.56 18.57
N ARG A 615 -22.87 -59.76 18.79
CA ARG A 615 -22.09 -61.01 18.73
C ARG A 615 -21.65 -61.35 17.32
N ALA A 616 -22.49 -61.10 16.31
CA ALA A 616 -22.12 -61.25 14.91
C ALA A 616 -20.96 -60.33 14.52
N VAL A 617 -20.96 -59.08 15.02
CA VAL A 617 -19.81 -58.18 14.89
C VAL A 617 -18.59 -58.79 15.58
N ALA A 618 -18.70 -59.27 16.82
CA ALA A 618 -17.58 -59.90 17.53
C ALA A 618 -16.98 -61.10 16.77
N LEU A 619 -17.85 -61.95 16.21
CA LEU A 619 -17.47 -63.11 15.38
C LEU A 619 -16.75 -62.68 14.10
N TYR A 620 -17.29 -61.69 13.40
CA TYR A 620 -16.69 -61.14 12.20
C TYR A 620 -15.30 -60.56 12.49
N LEU A 621 -15.14 -59.86 13.62
CA LEU A 621 -13.85 -59.31 14.04
C LEU A 621 -12.82 -60.40 14.37
N ALA A 622 -13.23 -61.44 15.09
CA ALA A 622 -12.37 -62.57 15.41
C ALA A 622 -11.87 -63.29 14.15
N GLN A 623 -12.69 -63.32 13.09
CA GLN A 623 -12.36 -63.96 11.81
C GLN A 623 -11.50 -63.08 10.88
N HIS A 624 -11.66 -61.74 10.91
CA HIS A 624 -11.06 -60.84 9.93
C HIS A 624 -9.93 -59.92 10.43
N THR A 625 -9.83 -59.66 11.75
CA THR A 625 -8.83 -58.71 12.28
C THR A 625 -7.54 -59.36 12.76
N GLY A 626 -7.43 -60.70 12.67
CA GLY A 626 -6.28 -61.47 13.17
C GLY A 626 -6.13 -61.47 14.70
N ARG A 627 -7.00 -60.75 15.43
CA ARG A 627 -7.05 -60.74 16.89
C ARG A 627 -7.90 -61.90 17.37
N GLN A 628 -7.30 -62.82 18.11
CA GLN A 628 -8.00 -63.96 18.72
C GLN A 628 -8.20 -63.70 20.20
N TYR A 629 -9.46 -63.68 20.63
CA TYR A 629 -9.82 -63.66 22.03
C TYR A 629 -10.24 -65.07 22.44
N ASP A 630 -9.70 -65.58 23.54
CA ASP A 630 -10.07 -66.91 24.03
C ASP A 630 -11.29 -66.88 24.96
N THR A 631 -11.59 -65.72 25.55
CA THR A 631 -12.59 -65.60 26.62
C THR A 631 -13.49 -64.39 26.40
N LEU A 632 -14.81 -64.61 26.52
CA LEU A 632 -15.84 -63.58 26.49
C LEU A 632 -16.33 -63.25 27.91
N PHE A 633 -16.82 -62.03 28.10
CA PHE A 633 -17.44 -61.58 29.34
C PHE A 633 -18.81 -60.94 29.08
N SER A 634 -19.79 -61.27 29.92
CA SER A 634 -21.16 -60.73 29.86
C SER A 634 -21.67 -60.38 31.25
N ASP A 635 -22.07 -59.12 31.45
CA ASP A 635 -22.59 -58.65 32.74
C ASP A 635 -24.09 -58.34 32.67
N GLU A 636 -24.88 -58.97 33.56
CA GLU A 636 -26.33 -58.83 33.74
C GLU A 636 -27.14 -58.71 32.43
N ALA A 637 -26.82 -59.55 31.45
CA ALA A 637 -27.42 -59.49 30.12
C ALA A 637 -28.81 -60.16 30.03
N ASP A 638 -29.37 -60.66 31.15
CA ASP A 638 -30.53 -61.55 31.20
C ASP A 638 -31.87 -60.89 31.57
N GLY A 639 -31.90 -59.63 32.02
CA GLY A 639 -33.11 -58.79 32.16
C GLY A 639 -34.37 -59.43 32.80
N PRO A 640 -35.54 -58.77 32.74
CA PRO A 640 -36.83 -59.35 33.14
C PRO A 640 -37.36 -60.27 32.02
N LEU A 641 -36.61 -61.31 31.67
CA LEU A 641 -37.00 -62.29 30.67
C LEU A 641 -37.80 -63.44 31.30
N ASP A 642 -38.75 -63.98 30.54
CA ASP A 642 -39.46 -65.20 30.95
C ASP A 642 -38.51 -66.42 30.91
N PRO A 643 -38.83 -67.52 31.64
CA PRO A 643 -37.94 -68.69 31.73
C PRO A 643 -37.64 -69.37 30.39
N GLU A 644 -38.50 -69.23 29.38
CA GLU A 644 -38.32 -69.82 28.05
C GLU A 644 -37.29 -69.02 27.24
N ARG A 645 -37.42 -67.69 27.25
CA ARG A 645 -36.48 -66.74 26.63
C ARG A 645 -35.08 -66.82 27.23
N LYS A 646 -34.97 -67.14 28.53
CA LYS A 646 -33.66 -67.35 29.18
C LYS A 646 -32.92 -68.58 28.65
N ARG A 647 -33.62 -69.68 28.33
CA ARG A 647 -32.99 -70.86 27.71
C ARG A 647 -32.49 -70.55 26.29
N MET A 648 -33.26 -69.77 25.52
CA MET A 648 -32.87 -69.34 24.17
C MET A 648 -31.59 -68.47 24.21
N PHE A 649 -31.44 -67.64 25.23
CA PHE A 649 -30.23 -66.83 25.43
C PHE A 649 -28.97 -67.67 25.68
N MET A 650 -29.10 -68.81 26.37
CA MET A 650 -28.00 -69.76 26.54
C MET A 650 -27.64 -70.52 25.26
N ALA A 651 -28.64 -70.86 24.44
CA ALA A 651 -28.40 -71.47 23.13
C ALA A 651 -27.58 -70.53 22.23
N MET A 652 -27.92 -69.24 22.22
CA MET A 652 -27.14 -68.19 21.55
C MET A 652 -25.66 -68.23 21.95
N LYS A 653 -25.40 -68.17 23.27
CA LYS A 653 -24.05 -68.06 23.82
C LYS A 653 -23.20 -69.26 23.45
N ARG A 654 -23.78 -70.45 23.50
CA ARG A 654 -23.11 -71.68 23.06
C ARG A 654 -22.80 -71.65 21.57
N GLU A 655 -23.70 -71.15 20.74
CA GLU A 655 -23.44 -71.01 19.30
C GLU A 655 -22.38 -69.94 19.01
N VAL A 656 -22.34 -68.83 19.77
CA VAL A 656 -21.25 -67.84 19.70
C VAL A 656 -19.90 -68.48 20.03
N LEU A 657 -19.80 -69.26 21.12
CA LEU A 657 -18.57 -69.96 21.49
C LEU A 657 -18.09 -70.88 20.36
N LYS A 658 -19.03 -71.62 19.75
CA LYS A 658 -18.77 -72.56 18.66
C LYS A 658 -18.33 -71.88 17.36
N LEU A 659 -19.06 -70.86 16.91
CA LEU A 659 -18.75 -70.13 15.67
C LEU A 659 -17.49 -69.28 15.78
N GLY A 660 -17.21 -68.75 16.98
CA GLY A 660 -16.06 -67.88 17.24
C GLY A 660 -14.79 -68.62 17.66
N GLY A 661 -14.87 -69.92 17.96
CA GLY A 661 -13.76 -70.69 18.48
C GLY A 661 -13.30 -70.24 19.87
N TYR A 662 -14.16 -69.58 20.63
CA TYR A 662 -13.85 -69.10 21.97
C TYR A 662 -13.77 -70.29 22.95
N ALA A 663 -12.78 -70.28 23.85
CA ALA A 663 -12.60 -71.36 24.82
C ALA A 663 -13.68 -71.34 25.92
N ARG A 664 -14.15 -70.15 26.32
CA ARG A 664 -15.12 -69.98 27.42
C ARG A 664 -15.77 -68.60 27.42
N GLU A 665 -16.92 -68.50 28.07
CA GLU A 665 -17.55 -67.21 28.41
C GLU A 665 -17.83 -67.17 29.92
N PHE A 666 -17.46 -66.05 30.57
CA PHE A 666 -17.94 -65.71 31.89
C PHE A 666 -19.19 -64.84 31.76
N PHE A 667 -20.28 -65.25 32.39
CA PHE A 667 -21.48 -64.43 32.48
C PHE A 667 -21.91 -64.26 33.93
N VAL A 668 -22.38 -63.06 34.28
CA VAL A 668 -22.93 -62.73 35.59
C VAL A 668 -24.45 -62.74 35.46
N SER A 669 -25.13 -63.50 36.32
CA SER A 669 -26.59 -63.56 36.37
C SER A 669 -27.05 -63.82 37.81
N GLN A 670 -28.12 -63.14 38.21
CA GLN A 670 -28.82 -63.36 39.47
C GLN A 670 -29.94 -64.41 39.33
N THR A 671 -30.13 -64.96 38.12
CA THR A 671 -31.21 -65.88 37.79
C THR A 671 -30.79 -67.35 38.04
N PRO A 672 -31.45 -68.08 38.96
CA PRO A 672 -31.12 -69.48 39.25
C PRO A 672 -31.26 -70.42 38.03
N GLU A 673 -32.22 -70.17 37.14
CA GLU A 673 -32.43 -70.98 35.95
C GLU A 673 -31.27 -70.89 34.95
N LEU A 674 -30.56 -69.75 34.91
CA LEU A 674 -29.40 -69.55 34.04
C LEU A 674 -28.12 -70.08 34.66
N THR A 675 -27.93 -69.89 35.97
CA THR A 675 -26.76 -70.44 36.68
C THR A 675 -26.77 -71.96 36.64
N ALA A 676 -27.95 -72.60 36.70
CA ALA A 676 -28.09 -74.06 36.53
C ALA A 676 -27.69 -74.58 35.13
N MET A 677 -27.69 -73.72 34.11
CA MET A 677 -27.30 -74.07 32.74
C MET A 677 -25.81 -73.84 32.45
N ALA A 678 -25.08 -73.24 33.41
CA ALA A 678 -23.64 -73.02 33.31
C ALA A 678 -22.87 -74.33 33.47
N ASP A 679 -21.73 -74.45 32.78
CA ASP A 679 -20.84 -75.60 32.94
C ASP A 679 -20.08 -75.58 34.29
N ALA A 680 -19.91 -74.38 34.88
CA ALA A 680 -19.36 -74.16 36.21
C ALA A 680 -19.95 -72.88 36.82
N VAL A 681 -20.16 -72.86 38.14
CA VAL A 681 -20.73 -71.72 38.88
C VAL A 681 -19.76 -71.25 39.94
N ILE A 682 -19.46 -69.94 39.94
CA ILE A 682 -18.74 -69.26 41.02
C ILE A 682 -19.80 -68.58 41.90
N ASP A 683 -20.19 -69.25 42.98
CA ASP A 683 -21.16 -68.73 43.92
C ASP A 683 -20.49 -67.78 44.92
N LEU A 684 -20.82 -66.49 44.83
CA LEU A 684 -20.24 -65.45 45.67
C LEU A 684 -20.78 -65.48 47.11
N GLU A 685 -21.98 -66.00 47.36
CA GLU A 685 -22.53 -66.14 48.70
C GLU A 685 -21.83 -67.28 49.45
N VAL A 686 -21.59 -68.40 48.78
CA VAL A 686 -20.79 -69.51 49.31
C VAL A 686 -19.36 -69.06 49.56
N PHE A 687 -18.79 -68.25 48.67
CA PHE A 687 -17.42 -67.73 48.83
C PHE A 687 -17.32 -66.74 50.00
N ALA A 688 -18.33 -65.88 50.21
CA ALA A 688 -18.40 -64.98 51.35
C ALA A 688 -18.55 -65.76 52.67
N ALA A 689 -19.43 -66.76 52.72
CA ALA A 689 -19.62 -67.61 53.88
C ALA A 689 -18.36 -68.43 54.22
N ALA A 690 -17.66 -68.94 53.21
CA ALA A 690 -16.37 -69.63 53.39
C ALA A 690 -15.29 -68.69 53.92
N ARG A 691 -15.25 -67.44 53.46
CA ARG A 691 -14.31 -66.43 53.94
C ARG A 691 -14.57 -66.05 55.41
N ASP A 692 -15.84 -65.91 55.80
CA ASP A 692 -16.22 -65.64 57.18
C ASP A 692 -15.89 -66.81 58.12
N SER A 693 -15.98 -68.05 57.62
CA SER A 693 -15.56 -69.24 58.39
C SER A 693 -14.04 -69.38 58.56
N VAL A 694 -13.23 -68.77 57.68
CA VAL A 694 -11.75 -68.73 57.81
C VAL A 694 -11.29 -67.55 58.68
N VAL A 695 -12.08 -66.49 58.82
CA VAL A 695 -11.79 -65.36 59.72
C VAL A 695 -12.28 -65.64 61.16
N ALA A 696 -13.21 -66.57 61.33
CA ALA A 696 -13.71 -67.02 62.64
C ALA A 696 -12.91 -68.19 63.26
N ALA A 697 -11.88 -68.70 62.57
CA ALA A 697 -10.89 -69.65 63.07
C ALA A 697 -9.54 -68.95 63.23
#